data_AF-A0A0T6BAI9-F1
#
_entry.id   AF-A0A0T6BAI9-F1
#
_cell.length_a   1.000
_cell.length_b   1.000
_cell.length_c   1.000
_cell.angle_alpha   90.00
_cell.angle_beta   90.00
_cell.angle_gamma   90.00
#
_symmetry.space_group_name_H-M   'P 1'
#
loop_
_entity.id
_entity.type
_entity.pdbx_description
1 polymer ?
#
loop_
_entity_poly.entity_id
_entity_poly.type
_entity_poly.pdbx_seq_one_letter_code
_entity_poly.pdbx_strand_id
1 'polypeptide(L)'
;MLIMDAVCIYFKRKLEAITPDFEKKFFLTSWNESLRVMADTKMLQKVQEYPKDTINAEMLDLLVPYFDYPQYTYEAAKTACGNVAGLISWTMAMAAFYEVNREVLPLKANLDRQQAKLNKAEAELNAAMELLETKEREVKECQDKYDKAMSFKQAVLDDAMKCKAKMDAATALLNGLSGERIRWTEQSGQFKSEIERLVGDVVILTGFLGYTGPFNQEFRLLLEESWVQNLTDKKIPFTLNLNVTECLTDTATTGEWNLQGLPTDELSIQNGIIVTKASRYPLMIDPQGQGKAWIKNMEKKSGLIISSLNHKYFRNHIEDAVSLGYPMIIEDIGEELDPVLDNVLEKNHIKMGSTFKVKIGDKEVDFHKDFRLYITTKLANPSYTPEIFARTSIIDFTVTMKGLEDQLLGRVILTEKKELESERTNLIKDVTENKRRMLELEQSLLYKLTTIQGSLLDDETLIGVLNVSKDTAAEVREKLAIAKDTEIKINAAREEFRRLNYIIDYLTYEIFKYKSRGLYEVDKYMYVLLMALKIDMQKEHITHEEFQVFIKGGAALDLNACPPKPAKWITDTTWLNLVELTKLRHFQYIVQQVTSNDKQWKQWFDKDAPEESSIPDGYNSLDTFRKLLMIRAWCPDRTLTQSRKYIGSSLGQRFAEPVILNYETMLSESRALSPMICFLSTGSDPTPYIEQLAKKVENKCRAISMGQGQEVHARKLLAGAMSEGFWALMQNCHLGLDYMQEVLGQFLELERGFGNVHPDFRLWMTTEVHEDFPISLLQLCIKFTNEPPSGRSFLKVTY
;
A
#
# COMPACT_ATOMS: atom_id res chain seq x y z
N MET A 1 101.24 -59.56 -110.20
CA MET A 1 100.84 -60.99 -110.09
C MET A 1 100.75 -61.39 -108.62
N LEU A 2 101.83 -61.29 -107.83
CA LEU A 2 101.82 -61.59 -106.38
C LEU A 2 100.68 -60.92 -105.57
N ILE A 3 100.30 -59.70 -105.93
CA ILE A 3 99.19 -58.98 -105.26
C ILE A 3 97.88 -59.76 -105.35
N MET A 4 97.63 -60.44 -106.46
CA MET A 4 96.40 -61.19 -106.67
C MET A 4 96.36 -62.50 -105.89
N ASP A 5 97.51 -63.09 -105.53
CA ASP A 5 97.53 -64.24 -104.62
C ASP A 5 97.05 -63.84 -103.22
N ALA A 6 97.46 -62.66 -102.72
CA ALA A 6 96.98 -62.12 -101.45
C ALA A 6 95.46 -61.80 -101.47
N VAL A 7 94.97 -61.25 -102.59
CA VAL A 7 93.53 -61.04 -102.79
C VAL A 7 92.79 -62.39 -102.85
N CYS A 8 93.38 -63.42 -103.44
CA CYS A 8 92.82 -64.77 -103.44
C CYS A 8 92.72 -65.34 -102.02
N ILE A 9 93.70 -65.09 -101.15
CA ILE A 9 93.66 -65.51 -99.73
C ILE A 9 92.51 -64.81 -98.99
N TYR A 10 92.35 -63.48 -99.14
CA TYR A 10 91.21 -62.77 -98.55
C TYR A 10 89.86 -63.26 -99.09
N PHE A 11 89.78 -63.65 -100.36
CA PHE A 11 88.58 -64.26 -100.92
C PHE A 11 88.46 -65.77 -100.70
N LYS A 12 89.34 -66.37 -99.89
CA LYS A 12 89.37 -67.80 -99.56
C LYS A 12 89.39 -68.71 -100.81
N ARG A 13 90.07 -68.27 -101.87
CA ARG A 13 90.29 -69.04 -103.11
C ARG A 13 91.53 -69.93 -102.95
N LYS A 14 91.48 -71.12 -103.56
CA LYS A 14 92.57 -72.10 -103.51
C LYS A 14 93.71 -71.64 -104.42
N LEU A 15 94.90 -71.49 -103.87
CA LEU A 15 96.13 -71.20 -104.63
C LEU A 15 96.68 -72.48 -105.28
N GLU A 16 97.43 -72.34 -106.37
CA GLU A 16 98.14 -73.44 -107.03
C GLU A 16 99.30 -73.95 -106.14
N ALA A 17 99.77 -75.17 -106.40
CA ALA A 17 100.84 -75.78 -105.60
C ALA A 17 102.16 -75.02 -105.76
N ILE A 18 102.85 -74.78 -104.65
CA ILE A 18 104.04 -73.92 -104.60
C ILE A 18 105.23 -74.56 -105.34
N THR A 19 105.71 -73.88 -106.38
CA THR A 19 106.94 -74.22 -107.11
C THR A 19 107.93 -73.04 -107.09
N PRO A 20 109.23 -73.26 -106.83
CA PRO A 20 110.21 -72.17 -106.74
C PRO A 20 110.54 -71.58 -108.11
N ASP A 21 110.55 -70.25 -108.19
CA ASP A 21 111.06 -69.46 -109.31
C ASP A 21 112.53 -69.10 -109.02
N PHE A 22 113.45 -69.76 -109.71
CA PHE A 22 114.89 -69.57 -109.51
C PHE A 22 115.40 -68.23 -110.06
N GLU A 23 114.67 -67.57 -110.98
CA GLU A 23 115.05 -66.23 -111.47
C GLU A 23 114.67 -65.14 -110.47
N LYS A 24 113.51 -65.27 -109.80
CA LYS A 24 112.97 -64.22 -108.91
C LYS A 24 113.15 -64.50 -107.42
N LYS A 25 113.80 -65.62 -107.06
CA LYS A 25 114.02 -66.09 -105.67
C LYS A 25 112.75 -66.02 -104.82
N PHE A 26 111.61 -66.39 -105.40
CA PHE A 26 110.31 -66.46 -104.73
C PHE A 26 109.49 -67.62 -105.34
N PHE A 27 108.23 -67.76 -104.96
CA PHE A 27 107.34 -68.76 -105.55
C PHE A 27 106.76 -68.28 -106.89
N LEU A 28 106.57 -69.22 -107.81
CA LEU A 28 105.78 -68.98 -109.02
C LEU A 28 104.36 -68.59 -108.61
N THR A 29 103.84 -67.52 -109.22
CA THR A 29 102.53 -66.97 -108.87
C THR A 29 101.40 -67.87 -109.40
N SER A 30 100.30 -67.98 -108.64
CA SER A 30 99.11 -68.75 -109.05
C SER A 30 98.28 -68.00 -110.10
N TRP A 31 98.89 -67.77 -111.26
CA TRP A 31 98.36 -66.83 -112.25
C TRP A 31 97.02 -67.27 -112.82
N ASN A 32 96.79 -68.58 -113.06
CA ASN A 32 95.52 -69.04 -113.61
C ASN A 32 94.34 -68.72 -112.68
N GLU A 33 94.51 -68.91 -111.36
CA GLU A 33 93.47 -68.61 -110.37
C GLU A 33 93.33 -67.10 -110.15
N SER A 34 94.45 -66.37 -110.11
CA SER A 34 94.45 -64.91 -110.10
C SER A 34 93.72 -64.32 -111.32
N LEU A 35 93.87 -64.92 -112.50
CA LEU A 35 93.21 -64.49 -113.73
C LEU A 35 91.70 -64.75 -113.67
N ARG A 36 91.26 -65.86 -113.07
CA ARG A 36 89.83 -66.13 -112.83
C ARG A 36 89.20 -65.09 -111.91
N VAL A 37 89.93 -64.64 -110.88
CA VAL A 37 89.45 -63.57 -109.98
C VAL A 37 89.40 -62.23 -110.72
N MET A 38 90.37 -61.92 -111.59
CA MET A 38 90.35 -60.68 -112.37
C MET A 38 89.34 -60.70 -113.53
N ALA A 39 89.01 -61.87 -114.07
CA ALA A 39 87.98 -62.01 -115.08
C ALA A 39 86.56 -61.89 -114.50
N ASP A 40 86.40 -61.99 -113.18
CA ASP A 40 85.10 -61.79 -112.51
C ASP A 40 84.71 -60.30 -112.57
N THR A 41 83.73 -59.99 -113.43
CA THR A 41 83.14 -58.64 -113.56
C THR A 41 82.70 -57.99 -112.24
N LYS A 42 82.47 -58.77 -111.16
CA LYS A 42 82.08 -58.27 -109.81
C LYS A 42 83.24 -58.17 -108.82
N MET A 43 84.49 -58.36 -109.24
CA MET A 43 85.64 -58.34 -108.35
C MET A 43 85.75 -57.04 -107.53
N LEU A 44 85.56 -55.89 -108.17
CA LEU A 44 85.69 -54.57 -107.51
C LEU A 44 84.65 -54.35 -106.40
N GLN A 45 83.42 -54.81 -106.61
CA GLN A 45 82.35 -54.70 -105.62
C GLN A 45 82.63 -55.59 -104.39
N LYS A 46 83.18 -56.79 -104.62
CA LYS A 46 83.58 -57.70 -103.53
C LYS A 46 84.72 -57.14 -102.68
N VAL A 47 85.59 -56.31 -103.24
CA VAL A 47 86.66 -55.60 -102.50
C VAL A 47 86.08 -54.46 -101.66
N GLN A 48 85.11 -53.69 -102.19
CA GLN A 48 84.49 -52.57 -101.46
C GLN A 48 83.58 -53.01 -100.31
N GLU A 49 82.77 -54.05 -100.52
CA GLU A 49 81.80 -54.54 -99.53
C GLU A 49 82.34 -55.70 -98.68
N TYR A 50 83.67 -55.88 -98.63
CA TYR A 50 84.27 -57.01 -97.94
C TYR A 50 83.91 -56.99 -96.44
N PRO A 51 83.31 -58.06 -95.88
CA PRO A 51 82.88 -58.10 -94.49
C PRO A 51 84.10 -58.21 -93.58
N LYS A 52 84.65 -57.05 -93.20
CA LYS A 52 85.87 -56.89 -92.40
C LYS A 52 85.85 -57.60 -91.05
N ASP A 53 84.67 -57.84 -90.46
CA ASP A 53 84.50 -58.58 -89.21
C ASP A 53 84.69 -60.11 -89.38
N THR A 54 84.87 -60.61 -90.61
CA THR A 54 85.09 -62.04 -90.91
C THR A 54 86.56 -62.43 -91.10
N ILE A 55 87.47 -61.44 -91.05
CA ILE A 55 88.92 -61.68 -91.06
C ILE A 55 89.27 -62.41 -89.77
N ASN A 56 89.91 -63.58 -89.90
CA ASN A 56 90.38 -64.35 -88.77
C ASN A 56 91.92 -64.34 -88.72
N ALA A 57 92.49 -64.78 -87.60
CA ALA A 57 93.94 -64.82 -87.41
C ALA A 57 94.65 -65.70 -88.46
N GLU A 58 94.06 -66.85 -88.82
CA GLU A 58 94.66 -67.80 -89.79
C GLU A 58 94.81 -67.21 -91.21
N MET A 59 93.88 -66.37 -91.67
CA MET A 59 94.01 -65.69 -92.97
C MET A 59 95.16 -64.69 -92.99
N LEU A 60 95.40 -64.04 -91.86
CA LEU A 60 96.50 -63.09 -91.70
C LEU A 60 97.85 -63.82 -91.74
N ASP A 61 97.96 -64.97 -91.07
CA ASP A 61 99.17 -65.80 -91.09
C ASP A 61 99.57 -66.24 -92.51
N LEU A 62 98.61 -66.61 -93.35
CA LEU A 62 98.85 -67.00 -94.74
C LEU A 62 99.35 -65.85 -95.64
N LEU A 63 99.11 -64.60 -95.24
CA LEU A 63 99.49 -63.41 -96.00
C LEU A 63 100.89 -62.88 -95.64
N VAL A 64 101.41 -63.25 -94.47
CA VAL A 64 102.73 -62.81 -93.96
C VAL A 64 103.85 -63.00 -94.98
N PRO A 65 104.00 -64.17 -95.66
CA PRO A 65 105.09 -64.37 -96.61
C PRO A 65 105.06 -63.41 -97.81
N TYR A 66 103.86 -62.92 -98.18
CA TYR A 66 103.69 -61.94 -99.25
C TYR A 66 104.00 -60.53 -98.77
N PHE A 67 103.56 -60.16 -97.56
CA PHE A 67 103.85 -58.84 -96.98
C PHE A 67 105.34 -58.64 -96.65
N ASP A 68 106.07 -59.72 -96.34
CA ASP A 68 107.51 -59.67 -96.07
C ASP A 68 108.38 -59.69 -97.34
N TYR A 69 107.79 -59.91 -98.52
CA TYR A 69 108.56 -59.94 -99.77
C TYR A 69 109.06 -58.52 -100.14
N PRO A 70 110.37 -58.29 -100.36
CA PRO A 70 110.92 -56.93 -100.47
C PRO A 70 110.35 -56.07 -101.62
N GLN A 71 109.87 -56.70 -102.70
CA GLN A 71 109.24 -55.99 -103.82
C GLN A 71 107.71 -55.90 -103.69
N TYR A 72 107.12 -56.38 -102.59
CA TYR A 72 105.70 -56.25 -102.28
C TYR A 72 105.41 -54.90 -101.61
N THR A 73 105.77 -53.82 -102.30
CA THR A 73 105.53 -52.45 -101.85
C THR A 73 104.73 -51.69 -102.90
N TYR A 74 104.02 -50.65 -102.47
CA TYR A 74 103.19 -49.85 -103.38
C TYR A 74 103.99 -49.24 -104.52
N GLU A 75 105.22 -48.77 -104.26
CA GLU A 75 106.10 -48.14 -105.26
C GLU A 75 106.57 -49.13 -106.34
N ALA A 76 106.97 -50.35 -105.94
CA ALA A 76 107.35 -51.42 -106.86
C ALA A 76 106.16 -51.89 -107.70
N ALA A 77 104.99 -52.05 -107.08
CA ALA A 77 103.76 -52.42 -107.78
C ALA A 77 103.33 -51.37 -108.82
N LYS A 78 103.45 -50.07 -108.49
CA LYS A 78 103.11 -48.96 -109.38
C LYS A 78 104.02 -48.88 -110.61
N THR A 79 105.31 -49.20 -110.43
CA THR A 79 106.29 -49.24 -111.53
C THR A 79 106.00 -50.41 -112.48
N ALA A 80 105.58 -51.57 -111.96
CA ALA A 80 105.25 -52.74 -112.78
C ALA A 80 103.89 -52.62 -113.50
N CYS A 81 102.84 -52.15 -112.81
CA CYS A 81 101.54 -51.88 -113.40
C CYS A 81 100.74 -50.91 -112.52
N GLY A 82 100.67 -49.64 -112.92
CA GLY A 82 100.01 -48.58 -112.15
C GLY A 82 98.55 -48.86 -111.81
N ASN A 83 97.81 -49.56 -112.67
CA ASN A 83 96.38 -49.83 -112.49
C ASN A 83 96.06 -50.84 -111.37
N VAL A 84 97.04 -51.64 -110.92
CA VAL A 84 96.83 -52.71 -109.92
C VAL A 84 97.45 -52.34 -108.56
N ALA A 85 98.23 -51.26 -108.49
CA ALA A 85 98.95 -50.87 -107.28
C ALA A 85 98.03 -50.63 -106.06
N GLY A 86 96.81 -50.12 -106.26
CA GLY A 86 95.86 -49.84 -105.16
C GLY A 86 95.43 -51.07 -104.34
N LEU A 87 95.46 -52.26 -104.95
CA LEU A 87 95.05 -53.49 -104.25
C LEU A 87 96.02 -53.90 -103.13
N ILE A 88 97.28 -53.52 -103.22
CA ILE A 88 98.27 -53.82 -102.17
C ILE A 88 97.92 -53.08 -100.86
N SER A 89 97.49 -51.81 -100.96
CA SER A 89 97.12 -50.99 -99.80
C SER A 89 95.84 -51.50 -99.15
N TRP A 90 94.89 -51.99 -99.94
CA TRP A 90 93.69 -52.63 -99.42
C TRP A 90 94.03 -53.89 -98.62
N THR A 91 94.91 -54.76 -99.16
CA THR A 91 95.31 -55.99 -98.45
C THR A 91 95.99 -55.71 -97.11
N MET A 92 96.75 -54.60 -96.99
CA MET A 92 97.38 -54.21 -95.73
C MET A 92 96.39 -53.55 -94.74
N ALA A 93 95.46 -52.71 -95.22
CA ALA A 93 94.50 -52.01 -94.37
C ALA A 93 93.48 -52.96 -93.71
N MET A 94 93.09 -54.02 -94.42
CA MET A 94 92.18 -55.04 -93.89
C MET A 94 92.79 -55.79 -92.69
N ALA A 95 94.11 -56.01 -92.69
CA ALA A 95 94.81 -56.59 -91.55
C ALA A 95 94.73 -55.71 -90.29
N ALA A 96 94.93 -54.40 -90.44
CA ALA A 96 94.96 -53.46 -89.32
C ALA A 96 93.60 -53.28 -88.61
N PHE A 97 92.48 -53.40 -89.34
CA PHE A 97 91.13 -53.23 -88.75
C PHE A 97 90.81 -54.31 -87.70
N TYR A 98 91.28 -55.54 -87.91
CA TYR A 98 91.01 -56.65 -86.99
C TYR A 98 91.60 -56.43 -85.59
N GLU A 99 92.79 -55.80 -85.48
CA GLU A 99 93.42 -55.56 -84.18
C GLU A 99 92.61 -54.62 -83.27
N VAL A 100 91.96 -53.59 -83.84
CA VAL A 100 91.24 -52.55 -83.07
C VAL A 100 89.87 -53.04 -82.58
N ASN A 101 89.17 -53.88 -83.35
CA ASN A 101 87.80 -54.28 -83.01
C ASN A 101 87.73 -55.23 -81.78
N ARG A 102 88.85 -55.82 -81.37
CA ARG A 102 88.94 -56.73 -80.22
C ARG A 102 88.64 -56.04 -78.87
N GLU A 103 88.85 -54.73 -78.77
CA GLU A 103 88.77 -54.02 -77.47
C GLU A 103 87.42 -53.35 -77.18
N VAL A 104 86.59 -53.06 -78.19
CA VAL A 104 85.40 -52.17 -78.04
C VAL A 104 84.10 -52.90 -77.64
N LEU A 105 84.00 -54.20 -77.93
CA LEU A 105 82.79 -55.00 -77.69
C LEU A 105 82.31 -55.10 -76.21
N PRO A 106 83.18 -55.21 -75.19
CA PRO A 106 82.75 -55.41 -73.80
C PRO A 106 82.05 -54.18 -73.18
N LEU A 107 82.42 -52.97 -73.61
CA LEU A 107 81.92 -51.72 -73.00
C LEU A 107 80.47 -51.41 -73.37
N LYS A 108 80.06 -51.72 -74.60
CA LYS A 108 78.66 -51.53 -75.05
C LYS A 108 77.66 -52.37 -74.25
N ALA A 109 78.03 -53.60 -73.90
CA ALA A 109 77.13 -54.50 -73.17
C ALA A 109 76.85 -54.06 -71.71
N ASN A 110 77.76 -53.31 -71.08
CA ASN A 110 77.59 -52.87 -69.69
C ASN A 110 76.64 -51.66 -69.56
N LEU A 111 76.61 -50.79 -70.57
CA LEU A 111 75.78 -49.59 -70.58
C LEU A 111 74.28 -49.94 -70.62
N ASP A 112 73.90 -50.91 -71.45
CA ASP A 112 72.51 -51.36 -71.59
C ASP A 112 71.94 -51.94 -70.29
N ARG A 113 72.76 -52.63 -69.48
CA ARG A 113 72.34 -53.21 -68.20
C ARG A 113 71.98 -52.17 -67.15
N GLN A 114 72.69 -51.05 -67.09
CA GLN A 114 72.43 -50.02 -66.08
C GLN A 114 71.21 -49.18 -66.43
N GLN A 115 71.00 -48.90 -67.73
CA GLN A 115 69.83 -48.15 -68.19
C GLN A 115 68.51 -48.87 -67.87
N ALA A 116 68.47 -50.20 -68.01
CA ALA A 116 67.28 -50.98 -67.68
C ALA A 116 66.92 -50.95 -66.18
N LYS A 117 67.92 -50.86 -65.29
CA LYS A 117 67.68 -50.77 -63.83
C LYS A 117 67.09 -49.42 -63.43
N LEU A 118 67.59 -48.33 -64.01
CA LEU A 118 67.11 -46.97 -63.71
C LEU A 118 65.62 -46.83 -64.07
N ASN A 119 65.25 -47.24 -65.29
CA ASN A 119 63.88 -47.11 -65.77
C ASN A 119 62.86 -47.87 -64.89
N LYS A 120 63.26 -49.01 -64.31
CA LYS A 120 62.38 -49.79 -63.42
C LYS A 120 62.13 -49.07 -62.08
N ALA A 121 63.16 -48.47 -61.50
CA ALA A 121 63.05 -47.75 -60.23
C ALA A 121 62.22 -46.45 -60.37
N GLU A 122 62.34 -45.73 -61.49
CA GLU A 122 61.53 -44.54 -61.77
C GLU A 122 60.03 -44.86 -61.93
N ALA A 123 59.71 -46.01 -62.55
CA ALA A 123 58.32 -46.45 -62.67
C ALA A 123 57.69 -46.80 -61.31
N GLU A 124 58.44 -47.44 -60.42
CA GLU A 124 57.97 -47.79 -59.07
C GLU A 124 57.77 -46.53 -58.21
N LEU A 125 58.65 -45.53 -58.32
CA LEU A 125 58.52 -44.27 -57.59
C LEU A 125 57.27 -43.49 -58.01
N ASN A 126 57.02 -43.37 -59.33
CA ASN A 126 55.84 -42.66 -59.84
C ASN A 126 54.53 -43.32 -59.39
N ALA A 127 54.45 -44.66 -59.43
CA ALA A 127 53.27 -45.39 -58.96
C ALA A 127 53.00 -45.18 -57.45
N ALA A 128 54.05 -45.10 -56.63
CA ALA A 128 53.91 -44.83 -55.19
C ALA A 128 53.47 -43.38 -54.91
N MET A 129 53.96 -42.41 -55.68
CA MET A 129 53.55 -40.99 -55.55
C MET A 129 52.08 -40.79 -55.91
N GLU A 130 51.59 -41.42 -56.98
CA GLU A 130 50.18 -41.32 -57.40
C GLU A 130 49.23 -41.93 -56.36
N LEU A 131 49.64 -43.03 -55.71
CA LEU A 131 48.89 -43.65 -54.63
C LEU A 131 48.84 -42.75 -53.38
N LEU A 132 49.95 -42.11 -53.03
CA LEU A 132 50.02 -41.17 -51.90
C LEU A 132 49.07 -39.99 -52.12
N GLU A 133 49.12 -39.36 -53.29
CA GLU A 133 48.25 -38.23 -53.63
C GLU A 133 46.76 -38.62 -53.58
N THR A 134 46.43 -39.83 -54.03
CA THR A 134 45.07 -40.36 -53.96
C THR A 134 44.62 -40.54 -52.50
N LYS A 135 45.48 -41.08 -51.63
CA LYS A 135 45.15 -41.29 -50.21
C LYS A 135 45.10 -40.00 -49.41
N GLU A 136 45.97 -39.03 -49.68
CA GLU A 136 45.91 -37.70 -49.06
C GLU A 136 44.60 -36.98 -49.44
N ARG A 137 44.13 -37.12 -50.68
CA ARG A 137 42.83 -36.59 -51.11
C ARG A 137 41.67 -37.26 -50.37
N GLU A 138 41.68 -38.59 -50.23
CA GLU A 138 40.64 -39.32 -49.48
C GLU A 138 40.60 -38.90 -47.99
N VAL A 139 41.76 -38.73 -47.36
CA VAL A 139 41.86 -38.27 -45.97
C VAL A 139 41.33 -36.85 -45.83
N LYS A 140 41.67 -35.95 -46.76
CA LYS A 140 41.17 -34.57 -46.76
C LYS A 140 39.65 -34.52 -46.90
N GLU A 141 39.08 -35.30 -47.81
CA GLU A 141 37.61 -35.39 -47.93
C GLU A 141 36.94 -35.93 -46.66
N CYS A 142 37.56 -36.90 -45.99
CA CYS A 142 37.02 -37.44 -44.74
C CYS A 142 37.12 -36.41 -43.60
N GLN A 143 38.21 -35.66 -43.52
CA GLN A 143 38.40 -34.59 -42.54
C GLN A 143 37.38 -33.47 -42.75
N ASP A 144 37.18 -33.02 -43.99
CA ASP A 144 36.17 -32.00 -44.31
C ASP A 144 34.75 -32.46 -43.96
N LYS A 145 34.43 -33.75 -44.19
CA LYS A 145 33.14 -34.34 -43.79
C LYS A 145 33.00 -34.41 -42.26
N TYR A 146 34.06 -34.77 -41.56
CA TYR A 146 34.08 -34.83 -40.09
C TYR A 146 33.90 -33.45 -39.46
N ASP A 147 34.62 -32.44 -39.95
CA ASP A 147 34.53 -31.07 -39.42
C ASP A 147 33.16 -30.43 -39.70
N LYS A 148 32.56 -30.70 -40.87
CA LYS A 148 31.16 -30.33 -41.17
C LYS A 148 30.17 -31.04 -40.24
N ALA A 149 30.35 -32.33 -40.00
CA ALA A 149 29.46 -33.08 -39.11
C ALA A 149 29.60 -32.62 -37.65
N MET A 150 30.81 -32.33 -37.18
CA MET A 150 31.07 -31.85 -35.82
C MET A 150 30.55 -30.44 -35.59
N SER A 151 30.76 -29.52 -36.54
CA SER A 151 30.19 -28.16 -36.45
C SER A 151 28.67 -28.19 -36.49
N PHE A 152 28.06 -29.03 -37.33
CA PHE A 152 26.61 -29.23 -37.35
C PHE A 152 26.10 -29.81 -36.03
N LYS A 153 26.77 -30.84 -35.49
CA LYS A 153 26.43 -31.42 -34.18
C LYS A 153 26.49 -30.38 -33.07
N GLN A 154 27.54 -29.56 -33.05
CA GLN A 154 27.70 -28.51 -32.04
C GLN A 154 26.59 -27.46 -32.16
N ALA A 155 26.29 -27.01 -33.38
CA ALA A 155 25.19 -26.07 -33.62
C ALA A 155 23.83 -26.63 -33.14
N VAL A 156 23.55 -27.90 -33.41
CA VAL A 156 22.32 -28.56 -32.95
C VAL A 156 22.28 -28.68 -31.42
N LEU A 157 23.40 -28.98 -30.76
CA LEU A 157 23.48 -29.03 -29.30
C LEU A 157 23.28 -27.65 -28.67
N ASP A 158 23.91 -26.62 -29.23
CA ASP A 158 23.77 -25.25 -28.76
C ASP A 158 22.33 -24.75 -28.93
N ASP A 159 21.68 -25.07 -30.06
CA ASP A 159 20.27 -24.77 -30.30
C ASP A 159 19.35 -25.55 -29.36
N ALA A 160 19.65 -26.82 -29.08
CA ALA A 160 18.91 -27.63 -28.11
C ALA A 160 19.03 -27.06 -26.69
N MET A 161 20.23 -26.61 -26.27
CA MET A 161 20.42 -25.97 -24.97
C MET A 161 19.67 -24.64 -24.87
N LYS A 162 19.72 -23.80 -25.91
CA LYS A 162 18.94 -22.56 -25.97
C LYS A 162 17.44 -22.82 -25.90
N CYS A 163 16.96 -23.84 -26.62
CA CYS A 163 15.55 -24.23 -26.58
C CYS A 163 15.14 -24.72 -25.19
N LYS A 164 15.96 -25.55 -24.54
CA LYS A 164 15.72 -26.03 -23.18
C LYS A 164 15.68 -24.88 -22.17
N ALA A 165 16.64 -23.97 -22.20
CA ALA A 165 16.65 -22.80 -21.33
C ALA A 165 15.40 -21.93 -21.51
N LYS A 166 14.95 -21.73 -22.77
CA LYS A 166 13.68 -21.05 -23.06
C LYS A 166 12.47 -21.79 -22.53
N MET A 167 12.43 -23.13 -22.61
CA MET A 167 11.34 -23.94 -22.05
C MET A 167 11.30 -23.88 -20.52
N ASP A 168 12.45 -23.95 -19.86
CA ASP A 168 12.55 -23.87 -18.40
C ASP A 168 12.10 -22.48 -17.90
N ALA A 169 12.55 -21.41 -18.57
CA ALA A 169 12.10 -20.05 -18.31
C ALA A 169 10.59 -19.88 -18.53
N ALA A 170 10.04 -20.43 -19.62
CA ALA A 170 8.61 -20.39 -19.91
C ALA A 170 7.78 -21.14 -18.86
N THR A 171 8.27 -22.28 -18.40
CA THR A 171 7.60 -23.08 -17.37
C THR A 171 7.58 -22.36 -16.03
N ALA A 172 8.70 -21.72 -15.65
CA ALA A 172 8.77 -20.89 -14.44
C ALA A 172 7.80 -19.69 -14.51
N LEU A 173 7.74 -19.00 -15.65
CA LEU A 173 6.82 -17.90 -15.92
C LEU A 173 5.35 -18.33 -15.84
N LEU A 174 5.00 -19.45 -16.47
CA LEU A 174 3.65 -20.03 -16.41
C LEU A 174 3.25 -20.38 -14.98
N ASN A 175 4.14 -21.05 -14.23
CA ASN A 175 3.86 -21.41 -12.85
C ASN A 175 3.73 -20.17 -11.95
N GLY A 176 4.58 -19.15 -12.14
CA GLY A 176 4.52 -17.88 -11.41
C GLY A 176 3.23 -17.09 -11.68
N LEU A 177 2.75 -17.09 -12.93
CA LEU A 177 1.54 -16.37 -13.35
C LEU A 177 0.25 -17.19 -13.26
N SER A 178 0.33 -18.51 -13.02
CA SER A 178 -0.85 -19.39 -12.99
C SER A 178 -1.81 -19.06 -11.85
N GLY A 179 -1.28 -18.78 -10.66
CA GLY A 179 -2.08 -18.33 -9.51
C GLY A 179 -2.77 -17.01 -9.79
N GLU A 180 -2.04 -16.08 -10.39
CA GLU A 180 -2.50 -14.74 -10.75
C GLU A 180 -3.57 -14.82 -11.83
N ARG A 181 -3.43 -15.72 -12.81
CA ARG A 181 -4.47 -15.98 -13.81
C ARG A 181 -5.77 -16.46 -13.16
N ILE A 182 -5.71 -17.44 -12.24
CA ILE A 182 -6.91 -17.94 -11.55
C ILE A 182 -7.56 -16.80 -10.76
N ARG A 183 -6.75 -16.07 -9.99
CA ARG A 183 -7.20 -14.93 -9.19
C ARG A 183 -7.85 -13.84 -10.04
N TRP A 184 -7.23 -13.42 -11.14
CA TRP A 184 -7.79 -12.41 -12.04
C TRP A 184 -9.03 -12.91 -12.77
N THR A 185 -9.12 -14.21 -13.07
CA THR A 185 -10.32 -14.80 -13.67
C THR A 185 -11.49 -14.78 -12.68
N GLU A 186 -11.24 -15.12 -11.41
CA GLU A 186 -12.22 -15.05 -10.33
C GLU A 186 -12.65 -13.61 -10.06
N GLN A 187 -11.68 -12.69 -9.90
CA GLN A 187 -11.93 -11.25 -9.73
C GLN A 187 -12.70 -10.67 -10.91
N SER A 188 -12.40 -11.06 -12.15
CA SER A 188 -13.15 -10.63 -13.33
C SER A 188 -14.61 -11.11 -13.28
N GLY A 189 -14.86 -12.34 -12.83
CA GLY A 189 -16.20 -12.85 -12.58
C GLY A 189 -16.94 -12.06 -11.50
N GLN A 190 -16.26 -11.76 -10.39
CA GLN A 190 -16.79 -10.94 -9.29
C GLN A 190 -17.13 -9.52 -9.78
N PHE A 191 -16.21 -8.85 -10.48
CA PHE A 191 -16.46 -7.52 -11.05
C PHE A 191 -17.65 -7.50 -12.01
N LYS A 192 -17.83 -8.56 -12.82
CA LYS A 192 -19.00 -8.64 -13.70
C LYS A 192 -20.31 -8.65 -12.91
N SER A 193 -20.36 -9.42 -11.83
CA SER A 193 -21.52 -9.46 -10.93
C SER A 193 -21.69 -8.18 -10.10
N GLU A 194 -20.59 -7.52 -9.72
CA GLU A 194 -20.63 -6.21 -9.07
C GLU A 194 -21.15 -5.12 -10.00
N ILE A 195 -20.71 -5.09 -11.26
CA ILE A 195 -21.19 -4.11 -12.25
C ILE A 195 -22.71 -4.17 -12.43
N GLU A 196 -23.30 -5.36 -12.40
CA GLU A 196 -24.75 -5.54 -12.49
C GLU A 196 -25.50 -4.98 -11.26
N ARG A 197 -24.91 -5.09 -10.06
CA ARG A 197 -25.47 -4.61 -8.79
C ARG A 197 -25.12 -3.16 -8.46
N LEU A 198 -24.09 -2.62 -9.11
CA LEU A 198 -23.50 -1.31 -8.85
C LEU A 198 -24.54 -0.18 -8.96
N VAL A 199 -25.52 -0.32 -9.85
CA VAL A 199 -26.58 0.68 -10.01
C VAL A 199 -27.38 0.85 -8.72
N GLY A 200 -27.80 -0.24 -8.09
CA GLY A 200 -28.50 -0.18 -6.81
C GLY A 200 -27.60 0.28 -5.67
N ASP A 201 -26.35 -0.21 -5.64
CA ASP A 201 -25.39 0.15 -4.60
C ASP A 201 -25.06 1.65 -4.63
N VAL A 202 -24.82 2.23 -5.81
CA VAL A 202 -24.57 3.67 -5.98
C VAL A 202 -25.77 4.51 -5.54
N VAL A 203 -27.00 4.05 -5.74
CA VAL A 203 -28.20 4.78 -5.26
C VAL A 203 -28.20 4.84 -3.73
N ILE A 204 -27.87 3.74 -3.05
CA ILE A 204 -27.76 3.72 -1.58
C ILE A 204 -26.60 4.64 -1.13
N LEU A 205 -25.42 4.51 -1.73
CA LEU A 205 -24.24 5.29 -1.34
C LEU A 205 -24.41 6.80 -1.57
N THR A 206 -25.06 7.19 -2.67
CA THR A 206 -25.35 8.60 -2.96
C THR A 206 -26.47 9.14 -2.08
N GLY A 207 -27.49 8.32 -1.79
CA GLY A 207 -28.51 8.63 -0.80
C GLY A 207 -27.90 8.87 0.58
N PHE A 208 -26.97 8.01 1.00
CA PHE A 208 -26.21 8.16 2.22
C PHE A 208 -25.45 9.49 2.24
N LEU A 209 -24.54 9.73 1.28
CA LEU A 209 -23.73 10.96 1.24
C LEU A 209 -24.55 12.25 1.16
N GLY A 210 -25.76 12.19 0.58
CA GLY A 210 -26.62 13.35 0.36
C GLY A 210 -27.58 13.66 1.51
N TYR A 211 -28.07 12.64 2.23
CA TYR A 211 -29.23 12.79 3.12
C TYR A 211 -29.01 12.31 4.56
N THR A 212 -28.04 11.45 4.85
CA THR A 212 -27.90 10.88 6.21
C THR A 212 -27.18 11.77 7.21
N GLY A 213 -26.40 12.76 6.72
CA GLY A 213 -25.55 13.63 7.54
C GLY A 213 -26.22 14.20 8.80
N PRO A 214 -27.42 14.80 8.73
CA PRO A 214 -28.06 15.43 9.89
C PRO A 214 -28.64 14.45 10.91
N PHE A 215 -28.66 13.15 10.62
CA PHE A 215 -29.39 12.16 11.39
C PHE A 215 -28.46 11.29 12.25
N ASN A 216 -29.00 10.83 13.38
CA ASN A 216 -28.34 9.86 14.26
C ASN A 216 -28.30 8.45 13.64
N GLN A 217 -27.54 7.54 14.25
CA GLN A 217 -27.34 6.19 13.73
C GLN A 217 -28.66 5.41 13.54
N GLU A 218 -29.58 5.46 14.49
CA GLU A 218 -30.86 4.74 14.42
C GLU A 218 -31.69 5.18 13.21
N PHE A 219 -31.77 6.48 12.97
CA PHE A 219 -32.55 7.00 11.84
C PHE A 219 -31.85 6.75 10.50
N ARG A 220 -30.51 6.72 10.45
CA ARG A 220 -29.78 6.31 9.24
C ARG A 220 -30.11 4.87 8.85
N LEU A 221 -30.15 3.96 9.82
CA LEU A 221 -30.55 2.56 9.58
C LEU A 221 -31.98 2.47 9.04
N LEU A 222 -32.92 3.23 9.61
CA LEU A 222 -34.30 3.28 9.10
C LEU A 222 -34.39 3.79 7.66
N LEU A 223 -33.58 4.80 7.30
CA LEU A 223 -33.50 5.30 5.92
C LEU A 223 -32.93 4.24 4.97
N GLU A 224 -31.85 3.59 5.36
CA GLU A 224 -31.21 2.53 4.57
C GLU A 224 -32.15 1.33 4.36
N GLU A 225 -32.84 0.87 5.40
CA GLU A 225 -33.86 -0.18 5.31
C GLU A 225 -34.99 0.20 4.35
N SER A 226 -35.46 1.44 4.44
CA SER A 226 -36.48 1.99 3.54
C SER A 226 -35.99 2.02 2.08
N TRP A 227 -34.75 2.43 1.84
CA TRP A 227 -34.17 2.45 0.48
C TRP A 227 -34.00 1.05 -0.09
N VAL A 228 -33.53 0.10 0.72
CA VAL A 228 -33.39 -1.32 0.34
C VAL A 228 -34.75 -1.92 -0.01
N GLN A 229 -35.80 -1.63 0.77
CA GLN A 229 -37.16 -2.08 0.47
C GLN A 229 -37.64 -1.51 -0.87
N ASN A 230 -37.44 -0.21 -1.12
CA ASN A 230 -37.81 0.43 -2.38
C ASN A 230 -37.05 -0.14 -3.60
N LEU A 231 -35.76 -0.46 -3.45
CA LEU A 231 -34.96 -1.10 -4.52
C LEU A 231 -35.48 -2.51 -4.82
N THR A 232 -35.86 -3.24 -3.77
CA THR A 232 -36.45 -4.59 -3.87
C THR A 232 -37.79 -4.56 -4.61
N ASP A 233 -38.69 -3.65 -4.23
CA ASP A 233 -40.00 -3.49 -4.87
C ASP A 233 -39.88 -3.11 -6.34
N LYS A 234 -38.88 -2.29 -6.68
CA LYS A 234 -38.57 -1.88 -8.06
C LYS A 234 -37.73 -2.88 -8.83
N LYS A 235 -37.32 -3.99 -8.22
CA LYS A 235 -36.47 -5.05 -8.82
C LYS A 235 -35.16 -4.52 -9.41
N ILE A 236 -34.57 -3.51 -8.76
CA ILE A 236 -33.25 -3.01 -9.13
C ILE A 236 -32.22 -3.94 -8.49
N PRO A 237 -31.21 -4.47 -9.22
CA PRO A 237 -30.16 -5.28 -8.60
C PRO A 237 -29.30 -4.46 -7.64
N PHE A 238 -29.02 -5.01 -6.46
CA PHE A 238 -28.16 -4.42 -5.43
C PHE A 238 -27.51 -5.52 -4.57
N THR A 239 -26.55 -5.15 -3.74
CA THR A 239 -25.89 -6.04 -2.79
C THR A 239 -26.68 -6.10 -1.47
N LEU A 240 -27.17 -7.29 -1.12
CA LEU A 240 -27.84 -7.55 0.17
C LEU A 240 -26.83 -7.34 1.32
N ASN A 241 -27.10 -6.39 2.20
CA ASN A 241 -26.22 -5.94 3.29
C ASN A 241 -24.96 -5.19 2.84
N LEU A 242 -25.14 -4.18 1.97
CA LEU A 242 -24.06 -3.27 1.58
C LEU A 242 -23.48 -2.54 2.81
N ASN A 243 -22.20 -2.76 3.11
CA ASN A 243 -21.50 -2.00 4.14
C ASN A 243 -21.00 -0.67 3.55
N VAL A 244 -21.76 0.41 3.82
CA VAL A 244 -21.47 1.76 3.32
C VAL A 244 -20.05 2.22 3.66
N THR A 245 -19.59 1.90 4.88
CA THR A 245 -18.28 2.30 5.38
C THR A 245 -17.14 1.66 4.59
N GLU A 246 -17.22 0.36 4.34
CA GLU A 246 -16.22 -0.39 3.58
C GLU A 246 -16.22 -0.05 2.07
N CYS A 247 -17.36 0.35 1.53
CA CYS A 247 -17.47 0.74 0.11
C CYS A 247 -16.90 2.14 -0.16
N LEU A 248 -17.09 3.10 0.74
CA LEU A 248 -16.66 4.49 0.54
C LEU A 248 -15.27 4.79 1.12
N THR A 249 -14.79 3.95 2.02
CA THR A 249 -13.49 4.11 2.69
C THR A 249 -12.78 2.79 2.89
N ASP A 250 -11.47 2.85 3.04
CA ASP A 250 -10.64 1.73 3.39
C ASP A 250 -10.16 1.83 4.84
N THR A 251 -9.76 0.68 5.42
CA THR A 251 -9.33 0.61 6.82
C THR A 251 -8.09 1.46 7.13
N ALA A 252 -7.25 1.74 6.14
CA ALA A 252 -6.06 2.58 6.34
C ALA A 252 -6.48 4.04 6.52
N THR A 253 -7.36 4.54 5.67
CA THR A 253 -7.93 5.90 5.76
C THR A 253 -8.65 6.10 7.10
N THR A 254 -9.49 5.14 7.52
CA THR A 254 -10.16 5.23 8.84
C THR A 254 -9.16 5.20 10.00
N GLY A 255 -8.09 4.40 9.88
CA GLY A 255 -7.00 4.37 10.85
C GLY A 255 -6.27 5.71 10.96
N GLU A 256 -6.04 6.40 9.84
CA GLU A 256 -5.42 7.72 9.82
C GLU A 256 -6.33 8.78 10.47
N TRP A 257 -7.64 8.76 10.20
CA TRP A 257 -8.59 9.65 10.87
C TRP A 257 -8.60 9.45 12.38
N ASN A 258 -8.53 8.21 12.84
CA ASN A 258 -8.46 7.89 14.26
C ASN A 258 -7.19 8.47 14.91
N LEU A 259 -6.04 8.37 14.22
CA LEU A 259 -4.79 8.99 14.67
C LEU A 259 -4.86 10.53 14.68
N GLN A 260 -5.69 11.12 13.83
CA GLN A 260 -5.96 12.56 13.77
C GLN A 260 -7.01 13.02 14.80
N GLY A 261 -7.59 12.10 15.57
CA GLY A 261 -8.52 12.39 16.66
C GLY A 261 -10.00 12.21 16.33
N LEU A 262 -10.35 11.62 15.19
CA LEU A 262 -11.72 11.16 14.94
C LEU A 262 -12.01 9.97 15.87
N PRO A 263 -13.19 9.91 16.52
CA PRO A 263 -13.57 8.75 17.29
C PRO A 263 -13.74 7.48 16.44
N THR A 264 -13.55 6.31 17.05
CA THR A 264 -13.59 5.01 16.37
C THR A 264 -15.00 4.43 16.23
N ASP A 265 -16.03 5.14 16.71
CA ASP A 265 -17.41 4.68 16.61
C ASP A 265 -17.94 4.82 15.17
N GLU A 266 -18.94 4.00 14.85
CA GLU A 266 -19.47 3.89 13.50
C GLU A 266 -20.07 5.20 12.98
N LEU A 267 -20.77 5.96 13.84
CA LEU A 267 -21.35 7.26 13.45
C LEU A 267 -20.25 8.26 13.12
N SER A 268 -19.20 8.34 13.94
CA SER A 268 -18.06 9.22 13.70
C SER A 268 -17.31 8.89 12.42
N ILE A 269 -17.08 7.60 12.14
CA ILE A 269 -16.48 7.16 10.88
C ILE A 269 -17.36 7.59 9.72
N GLN A 270 -18.66 7.28 9.76
CA GLN A 270 -19.64 7.69 8.75
C GLN A 270 -19.66 9.20 8.52
N ASN A 271 -19.61 10.01 9.59
CA ASN A 271 -19.50 11.46 9.50
C ASN A 271 -18.21 11.88 8.78
N GLY A 272 -17.08 11.21 9.07
CA GLY A 272 -15.83 11.40 8.35
C GLY A 272 -15.92 11.09 6.85
N ILE A 273 -16.71 10.07 6.48
CA ILE A 273 -17.00 9.77 5.06
C ILE A 273 -17.75 10.93 4.42
N ILE A 274 -18.81 11.42 5.05
CA ILE A 274 -19.63 12.51 4.48
C ILE A 274 -18.78 13.78 4.35
N VAL A 275 -17.97 14.11 5.36
CA VAL A 275 -17.05 15.27 5.30
C VAL A 275 -16.08 15.19 4.12
N THR A 276 -15.53 14.01 3.83
CA THR A 276 -14.45 13.85 2.85
C THR A 276 -14.93 13.51 1.44
N LYS A 277 -16.09 12.85 1.31
CA LYS A 277 -16.62 12.32 0.04
C LYS A 277 -17.86 13.05 -0.46
N ALA A 278 -18.59 13.78 0.38
CA ALA A 278 -19.78 14.50 -0.09
C ALA A 278 -19.41 15.61 -1.09
N SER A 279 -20.33 15.88 -2.01
CA SER A 279 -20.12 16.87 -3.06
C SER A 279 -20.27 18.31 -2.56
N ARG A 280 -21.09 18.56 -1.55
CA ARG A 280 -21.29 19.89 -0.94
C ARG A 280 -20.34 20.08 0.23
N TYR A 281 -20.05 21.33 0.56
CA TYR A 281 -19.19 21.64 1.70
C TYR A 281 -19.88 21.30 3.02
N PRO A 282 -19.18 20.65 3.97
CA PRO A 282 -19.76 20.20 5.22
C PRO A 282 -20.00 21.37 6.19
N LEU A 283 -21.18 21.38 6.79
CA LEU A 283 -21.54 22.17 7.97
C LEU A 283 -21.70 21.20 9.15
N MET A 284 -20.74 21.24 10.07
CA MET A 284 -20.65 20.32 11.20
C MET A 284 -21.29 20.93 12.44
N ILE A 285 -22.34 20.29 12.94
CA ILE A 285 -22.96 20.59 14.23
C ILE A 285 -22.10 19.91 15.30
N ASP A 286 -21.17 20.65 15.90
CA ASP A 286 -20.12 20.12 16.78
C ASP A 286 -20.03 20.89 18.11
N PRO A 287 -21.01 20.71 19.02
CA PRO A 287 -21.03 21.40 20.32
C PRO A 287 -19.81 21.10 21.19
N GLN A 288 -19.22 19.91 21.03
CA GLN A 288 -18.09 19.43 21.80
C GLN A 288 -16.72 19.78 21.15
N GLY A 289 -16.71 20.26 19.91
CA GLY A 289 -15.48 20.63 19.19
C GLY A 289 -14.63 19.45 18.69
N GLN A 290 -15.18 18.22 18.64
CA GLN A 290 -14.44 17.03 18.22
C GLN A 290 -14.16 17.04 16.71
N GLY A 291 -15.17 17.29 15.90
CA GLY A 291 -15.04 17.41 14.45
C GLY A 291 -14.06 18.52 14.08
N LYS A 292 -14.17 19.68 14.75
CA LYS A 292 -13.24 20.80 14.58
C LYS A 292 -11.79 20.42 14.88
N ALA A 293 -11.55 19.72 15.99
CA ALA A 293 -10.21 19.28 16.37
C ALA A 293 -9.64 18.28 15.35
N TRP A 294 -10.48 17.36 14.87
CA TRP A 294 -10.10 16.39 13.85
C TRP A 294 -9.69 17.08 12.52
N ILE A 295 -10.49 18.00 11.98
CA ILE A 295 -10.14 18.71 10.73
C ILE A 295 -8.86 19.51 10.87
N LYS A 296 -8.64 20.16 12.02
CA LYS A 296 -7.38 20.89 12.29
C LYS A 296 -6.16 19.98 12.24
N ASN A 297 -6.27 18.75 12.73
CA ASN A 297 -5.20 17.77 12.69
C ASN A 297 -5.02 17.16 11.30
N MET A 298 -6.13 16.88 10.60
CA MET A 298 -6.15 16.34 9.24
C MET A 298 -5.47 17.30 8.25
N GLU A 299 -5.84 18.58 8.28
CA GLU A 299 -5.35 19.60 7.33
C GLU A 299 -4.09 20.33 7.82
N LYS A 300 -3.44 19.84 8.89
CA LYS A 300 -2.29 20.51 9.52
C LYS A 300 -1.12 20.73 8.56
N LYS A 301 -0.93 19.82 7.60
CA LYS A 301 0.14 19.90 6.59
C LYS A 301 -0.26 20.73 5.36
N SER A 302 -1.55 21.02 5.18
CA SER A 302 -2.14 21.65 3.99
C SER A 302 -2.23 23.18 4.07
N GLY A 303 -1.76 23.79 5.17
CA GLY A 303 -1.81 25.26 5.36
C GLY A 303 -3.20 25.79 5.71
N LEU A 304 -3.94 25.07 6.56
CA LEU A 304 -5.31 25.39 6.98
C LEU A 304 -5.48 26.85 7.48
N ILE A 305 -6.41 27.58 6.86
CA ILE A 305 -6.83 28.91 7.29
C ILE A 305 -8.03 28.79 8.23
N ILE A 306 -7.92 29.34 9.44
CA ILE A 306 -9.00 29.35 10.43
C ILE A 306 -9.52 30.77 10.57
N SER A 307 -10.83 30.97 10.38
CA SER A 307 -11.46 32.29 10.52
C SER A 307 -12.89 32.16 11.09
N SER A 308 -13.51 33.30 11.40
CA SER A 308 -14.91 33.41 11.83
C SER A 308 -15.58 34.53 11.05
N LEU A 309 -16.91 34.53 10.97
CA LEU A 309 -17.66 35.55 10.22
C LEU A 309 -17.41 36.97 10.75
N ASN A 310 -17.16 37.10 12.05
CA ASN A 310 -16.89 38.40 12.70
C ASN A 310 -15.44 38.86 12.57
N HIS A 311 -14.56 38.07 11.94
CA HIS A 311 -13.15 38.41 11.82
C HIS A 311 -12.95 39.57 10.81
N LYS A 312 -12.19 40.60 11.21
CA LYS A 312 -11.95 41.81 10.38
C LYS A 312 -11.45 41.50 8.96
N TYR A 313 -10.65 40.45 8.82
CA TYR A 313 -10.04 40.02 7.54
C TYR A 313 -10.73 38.80 6.91
N PHE A 314 -11.95 38.46 7.33
CA PHE A 314 -12.67 37.28 6.84
C PHE A 314 -12.76 37.22 5.30
N ARG A 315 -13.11 38.34 4.64
CA ARG A 315 -13.18 38.44 3.17
C ARG A 315 -11.83 38.13 2.50
N ASN A 316 -10.75 38.70 3.01
CA ASN A 316 -9.41 38.45 2.47
C ASN A 316 -9.00 36.98 2.65
N HIS A 317 -9.29 36.40 3.82
CA HIS A 317 -8.98 35.00 4.09
C HIS A 317 -9.66 34.05 3.12
N ILE A 318 -10.94 34.29 2.78
CA ILE A 318 -11.64 33.43 1.84
C ILE A 318 -11.20 33.65 0.40
N GLU A 319 -10.89 34.89 0.01
CA GLU A 319 -10.30 35.19 -1.30
C GLU A 319 -8.96 34.46 -1.48
N ASP A 320 -8.08 34.53 -0.49
CA ASP A 320 -6.78 33.87 -0.52
C ASP A 320 -6.93 32.35 -0.49
N ALA A 321 -7.83 31.81 0.33
CA ALA A 321 -8.08 30.37 0.42
C ALA A 321 -8.58 29.80 -0.92
N VAL A 322 -9.54 30.47 -1.56
CA VAL A 322 -10.11 30.04 -2.85
C VAL A 322 -9.09 30.16 -3.99
N SER A 323 -8.30 31.24 -4.01
CA SER A 323 -7.29 31.51 -5.04
C SER A 323 -6.08 30.58 -4.94
N LEU A 324 -5.57 30.37 -3.74
CA LEU A 324 -4.37 29.58 -3.48
C LEU A 324 -4.68 28.09 -3.25
N GLY A 325 -5.94 27.73 -3.04
CA GLY A 325 -6.37 26.36 -2.80
C GLY A 325 -6.14 25.88 -1.37
N TYR A 326 -5.97 26.78 -0.40
CA TYR A 326 -5.82 26.40 1.00
C TYR A 326 -7.16 25.97 1.60
N PRO A 327 -7.19 24.89 2.41
CA PRO A 327 -8.39 24.50 3.14
C PRO A 327 -8.74 25.57 4.18
N MET A 328 -10.02 25.87 4.34
CA MET A 328 -10.51 26.89 5.27
C MET A 328 -11.55 26.33 6.24
N ILE A 329 -11.42 26.66 7.53
CA ILE A 329 -12.46 26.45 8.54
C ILE A 329 -13.11 27.78 8.90
N ILE A 330 -14.43 27.84 8.86
CA ILE A 330 -15.23 28.91 9.47
C ILE A 330 -15.77 28.41 10.80
N GLU A 331 -15.31 29.03 11.90
CA GLU A 331 -15.62 28.63 13.26
C GLU A 331 -16.86 29.30 13.83
N ASP A 332 -17.61 28.53 14.62
CA ASP A 332 -18.67 28.99 15.53
C ASP A 332 -19.77 29.81 14.82
N ILE A 333 -20.22 29.34 13.65
CA ILE A 333 -21.35 29.97 12.95
C ILE A 333 -22.64 29.79 13.76
N GLY A 334 -23.47 30.83 13.78
CA GLY A 334 -24.83 30.77 14.32
C GLY A 334 -25.80 30.07 13.36
N GLU A 335 -27.01 30.63 13.24
CA GLU A 335 -28.06 30.11 12.36
C GLU A 335 -28.04 30.76 10.95
N GLU A 336 -27.29 31.85 10.80
CA GLU A 336 -27.16 32.60 9.54
C GLU A 336 -25.76 32.45 8.93
N LEU A 337 -25.71 32.37 7.60
CA LEU A 337 -24.48 32.40 6.81
C LEU A 337 -24.35 33.76 6.11
N ASP A 338 -23.12 34.27 5.99
CA ASP A 338 -22.87 35.50 5.23
C ASP A 338 -23.12 35.25 3.72
N PRO A 339 -23.99 36.03 3.05
CA PRO A 339 -24.29 35.87 1.62
C PRO A 339 -23.07 35.94 0.69
N VAL A 340 -21.94 36.48 1.15
CA VAL A 340 -20.66 36.45 0.42
C VAL A 340 -20.23 35.02 0.06
N LEU A 341 -20.68 34.02 0.83
CA LEU A 341 -20.37 32.60 0.63
C LEU A 341 -21.22 31.92 -0.45
N ASP A 342 -22.34 32.51 -0.87
CA ASP A 342 -23.35 31.82 -1.68
C ASP A 342 -22.79 31.25 -2.98
N ASN A 343 -22.04 32.05 -3.75
CA ASN A 343 -21.43 31.59 -5.01
C ASN A 343 -20.38 30.50 -4.81
N VAL A 344 -19.68 30.50 -3.66
CA VAL A 344 -18.69 29.49 -3.31
C VAL A 344 -19.40 28.18 -2.93
N LEU A 345 -20.45 28.26 -2.10
CA LEU A 345 -21.22 27.10 -1.65
C LEU A 345 -21.98 26.42 -2.79
N GLU A 346 -22.59 27.21 -3.68
CA GLU A 346 -23.30 26.71 -4.86
C GLU A 346 -22.36 26.26 -5.99
N LYS A 347 -21.05 26.52 -5.86
CA LYS A 347 -20.03 26.23 -6.89
C LYS A 347 -20.36 26.87 -8.24
N ASN A 348 -20.85 28.12 -8.20
CA ASN A 348 -21.19 28.92 -9.37
C ASN A 348 -19.91 29.42 -10.06
N HIS A 349 -19.23 28.52 -10.76
CA HIS A 349 -17.96 28.80 -11.41
C HIS A 349 -18.16 29.40 -12.81
N ILE A 350 -17.51 30.52 -13.07
CA ILE A 350 -17.43 31.17 -14.38
C ILE A 350 -16.17 30.65 -15.08
N LYS A 351 -16.33 29.92 -16.19
CA LYS A 351 -15.19 29.42 -16.97
C LYS A 351 -14.62 30.54 -17.82
N MET A 352 -13.37 30.93 -17.58
CA MET A 352 -12.62 31.89 -18.38
C MET A 352 -11.38 31.23 -18.99
N GLY A 353 -11.47 30.79 -20.24
CA GLY A 353 -10.40 30.02 -20.88
C GLY A 353 -10.20 28.66 -20.22
N SER A 354 -9.01 28.42 -19.66
CA SER A 354 -8.65 27.19 -18.94
C SER A 354 -8.82 27.27 -17.43
N THR A 355 -9.05 28.46 -16.86
CA THR A 355 -9.26 28.65 -15.42
C THR A 355 -10.73 28.83 -15.09
N PHE A 356 -11.10 28.47 -13.87
CA PHE A 356 -12.42 28.73 -13.30
C PHE A 356 -12.29 29.92 -12.36
N LYS A 357 -13.27 30.82 -12.38
CA LYS A 357 -13.37 31.93 -11.43
C LYS A 357 -14.67 31.83 -10.65
N VAL A 358 -14.68 32.37 -9.43
CA VAL A 358 -15.88 32.50 -8.60
C VAL A 358 -15.98 33.93 -8.07
N LYS A 359 -17.20 34.45 -7.98
CA LYS A 359 -17.46 35.80 -7.49
C LYS A 359 -17.67 35.78 -5.98
N ILE A 360 -16.79 36.44 -5.22
CA ILE A 360 -16.85 36.57 -3.76
C ILE A 360 -17.16 38.03 -3.45
N GLY A 361 -18.38 38.30 -2.95
CA GLY A 361 -18.88 39.67 -2.84
C GLY A 361 -18.92 40.36 -4.21
N ASP A 362 -18.13 41.42 -4.37
CA ASP A 362 -18.02 42.17 -5.64
C ASP A 362 -16.80 41.77 -6.48
N LYS A 363 -15.92 40.90 -5.98
CA LYS A 363 -14.64 40.57 -6.62
C LYS A 363 -14.67 39.20 -7.29
N GLU A 364 -14.06 39.10 -8.46
CA GLU A 364 -13.83 37.82 -9.14
C GLU A 364 -12.47 37.27 -8.74
N VAL A 365 -12.46 36.03 -8.24
CA VAL A 365 -11.27 35.34 -7.76
C VAL A 365 -11.08 34.05 -8.55
N ASP A 366 -9.83 33.71 -8.88
CA ASP A 366 -9.51 32.43 -9.50
C ASP A 366 -9.83 31.27 -8.53
N PHE A 367 -10.45 30.20 -9.02
CA PHE A 367 -10.82 29.05 -8.22
C PHE A 367 -9.79 27.93 -8.37
N HIS A 368 -9.16 27.55 -7.27
CA HIS A 368 -8.26 26.41 -7.20
C HIS A 368 -9.01 25.11 -6.90
N LYS A 369 -8.70 24.02 -7.62
CA LYS A 369 -9.41 22.73 -7.49
C LYS A 369 -9.24 22.04 -6.13
N ASP A 370 -8.13 22.33 -5.46
CA ASP A 370 -7.80 21.74 -4.16
C ASP A 370 -8.46 22.48 -2.99
N PHE A 371 -9.13 23.61 -3.24
CA PHE A 371 -9.86 24.34 -2.21
C PHE A 371 -10.91 23.45 -1.51
N ARG A 372 -10.92 23.50 -0.18
CA ARG A 372 -11.90 22.84 0.69
C ARG A 372 -12.39 23.84 1.74
N LEU A 373 -13.69 23.82 1.99
CA LEU A 373 -14.34 24.66 2.99
C LEU A 373 -15.02 23.77 4.02
N TYR A 374 -14.78 24.05 5.30
CA TYR A 374 -15.40 23.39 6.43
C TYR A 374 -16.08 24.44 7.30
N ILE A 375 -17.33 24.20 7.68
CA ILE A 375 -18.10 25.08 8.55
C ILE A 375 -18.38 24.34 9.85
N THR A 376 -18.25 25.01 10.99
CA THR A 376 -18.56 24.43 12.31
C THR A 376 -19.50 25.33 13.10
N THR A 377 -20.41 24.74 13.86
CA THR A 377 -21.25 25.43 14.86
C THR A 377 -21.16 24.74 16.22
N LYS A 378 -21.25 25.52 17.30
CA LYS A 378 -21.34 25.03 18.68
C LYS A 378 -22.79 24.87 19.17
N LEU A 379 -23.76 25.35 18.41
CA LEU A 379 -25.17 25.20 18.75
C LEU A 379 -25.52 23.72 18.65
N ALA A 380 -26.13 23.15 19.70
CA ALA A 380 -26.49 21.74 19.69
C ALA A 380 -27.68 21.43 18.79
N ASN A 381 -28.64 22.36 18.71
CA ASN A 381 -29.85 22.24 17.88
C ASN A 381 -30.10 23.54 17.11
N PRO A 382 -29.26 23.89 16.12
CA PRO A 382 -29.48 25.08 15.30
C PRO A 382 -30.66 24.89 14.35
N SER A 383 -31.44 25.95 14.14
CA SER A 383 -32.54 25.97 13.18
C SER A 383 -32.09 26.57 11.85
N TYR A 384 -31.59 25.71 10.94
CA TYR A 384 -31.19 26.14 9.60
C TYR A 384 -32.34 26.18 8.59
N THR A 385 -32.28 27.15 7.67
CA THR A 385 -33.27 27.27 6.59
C THR A 385 -33.08 26.18 5.53
N PRO A 386 -34.14 25.84 4.75
CA PRO A 386 -34.02 24.87 3.65
C PRO A 386 -32.95 25.22 2.61
N GLU A 387 -32.66 26.51 2.43
CA GLU A 387 -31.61 27.00 1.53
C GLU A 387 -30.21 26.55 2.00
N ILE A 388 -29.95 26.59 3.31
CA ILE A 388 -28.69 26.12 3.89
C ILE A 388 -28.54 24.60 3.70
N PHE A 389 -29.61 23.83 3.91
CA PHE A 389 -29.64 22.38 3.63
C PHE A 389 -29.42 22.04 2.15
N ALA A 390 -29.82 22.92 1.22
CA ALA A 390 -29.58 22.74 -0.20
C ALA A 390 -28.13 23.05 -0.60
N ARG A 391 -27.51 24.07 0.02
CA ARG A 391 -26.16 24.57 -0.30
C ARG A 391 -25.04 23.80 0.40
N THR A 392 -25.29 23.27 1.59
CA THR A 392 -24.30 22.59 2.43
C THR A 392 -24.69 21.15 2.74
N SER A 393 -23.70 20.33 3.09
CA SER A 393 -23.94 19.02 3.70
C SER A 393 -23.95 19.20 5.21
N ILE A 394 -25.13 19.22 5.83
CA ILE A 394 -25.25 19.33 7.28
C ILE A 394 -24.94 17.98 7.91
N ILE A 395 -24.05 17.97 8.90
CA ILE A 395 -23.57 16.75 9.57
C ILE A 395 -23.70 16.93 11.06
N ASP A 396 -24.42 16.02 11.70
CA ASP A 396 -24.53 15.97 13.15
C ASP A 396 -23.31 15.26 13.76
N PHE A 397 -22.41 16.05 14.36
CA PHE A 397 -21.25 15.58 15.12
C PHE A 397 -21.54 15.50 16.63
N THR A 398 -22.80 15.59 17.05
CA THR A 398 -23.16 15.38 18.45
C THR A 398 -22.76 13.97 18.90
N VAL A 399 -22.12 13.92 20.06
CA VAL A 399 -21.59 12.66 20.60
C VAL A 399 -22.76 11.77 21.01
N THR A 400 -22.84 10.57 20.44
CA THR A 400 -23.82 9.54 20.85
C THR A 400 -23.44 8.89 22.16
N MET A 401 -24.40 8.29 22.86
CA MET A 401 -24.12 7.56 24.11
C MET A 401 -23.11 6.43 23.89
N LYS A 402 -23.30 5.63 22.83
CA LYS A 402 -22.39 4.55 22.45
C LYS A 402 -21.00 5.06 22.05
N GLY A 403 -20.94 6.15 21.26
CA GLY A 403 -19.67 6.76 20.89
C GLY A 403 -18.90 7.31 22.10
N LEU A 404 -19.60 7.92 23.06
CA LEU A 404 -18.98 8.38 24.32
C LEU A 404 -18.48 7.20 25.17
N GLU A 405 -19.25 6.12 25.24
CA GLU A 405 -18.87 4.89 25.94
C GLU A 405 -17.56 4.31 25.37
N ASP A 406 -17.48 4.16 24.04
CA ASP A 406 -16.28 3.67 23.35
C ASP A 406 -15.07 4.58 23.56
N GLN A 407 -15.27 5.90 23.51
CA GLN A 407 -14.21 6.89 23.76
C GLN A 407 -13.69 6.82 25.21
N LEU A 408 -14.60 6.73 26.18
CA LEU A 408 -14.24 6.62 27.60
C LEU A 408 -13.54 5.29 27.88
N LEU A 409 -14.05 4.19 27.33
CA LEU A 409 -13.42 2.89 27.39
C LEU A 409 -12.00 2.94 26.83
N GLY A 410 -11.81 3.57 25.66
CA GLY A 410 -10.49 3.79 25.07
C GLY A 410 -9.56 4.57 25.99
N ARG A 411 -10.02 5.65 26.63
CA ARG A 411 -9.21 6.43 27.59
C ARG A 411 -8.86 5.65 28.86
N VAL A 412 -9.80 4.87 29.39
CA VAL A 412 -9.58 3.99 30.55
C VAL A 412 -8.50 2.96 30.21
N ILE A 413 -8.60 2.32 29.04
CA ILE A 413 -7.62 1.33 28.57
C ILE A 413 -6.25 1.97 28.35
N LEU A 414 -6.19 3.14 27.70
CA LEU A 414 -4.94 3.90 27.52
C LEU A 414 -4.22 4.16 28.86
N THR A 415 -4.99 4.39 29.92
CA THR A 415 -4.45 4.69 31.26
C THR A 415 -4.08 3.42 32.03
N GLU A 416 -4.93 2.40 32.01
CA GLU A 416 -4.75 1.18 32.81
C GLU A 416 -3.86 0.13 32.13
N LYS A 417 -3.96 0.01 30.81
CA LYS A 417 -3.34 -1.03 29.98
C LYS A 417 -2.60 -0.39 28.80
N LYS A 418 -1.77 0.62 29.10
CA LYS A 418 -0.99 1.40 28.12
C LYS A 418 -0.17 0.52 27.15
N GLU A 419 0.39 -0.59 27.64
CA GLU A 419 1.14 -1.54 26.83
C GLU A 419 0.25 -2.22 25.77
N LEU A 420 -0.92 -2.72 26.17
CA LEU A 420 -1.89 -3.35 25.24
C LEU A 420 -2.42 -2.36 24.19
N GLU A 421 -2.65 -1.09 24.57
CA GLU A 421 -3.12 -0.09 23.61
C GLU A 421 -2.00 0.37 22.64
N SER A 422 -0.75 0.40 23.12
CA SER A 422 0.42 0.60 22.26
C SER A 422 0.58 -0.57 21.29
N GLU A 423 0.45 -1.81 21.76
CA GLU A 423 0.47 -3.01 20.91
C GLU A 423 -0.64 -2.96 19.86
N ARG A 424 -1.87 -2.61 20.24
CA ARG A 424 -2.99 -2.44 19.30
C ARG A 424 -2.70 -1.37 18.24
N THR A 425 -2.21 -0.20 18.67
CA THR A 425 -1.91 0.90 17.75
C THR A 425 -0.81 0.53 16.76
N ASN A 426 0.23 -0.17 17.23
CA ASN A 426 1.29 -0.69 16.37
C ASN A 426 0.75 -1.76 15.41
N LEU A 427 -0.10 -2.66 15.90
CA LEU A 427 -0.76 -3.66 15.07
C LEU A 427 -1.59 -3.04 13.94
N ILE A 428 -2.36 -1.98 14.23
CA ILE A 428 -3.15 -1.26 13.22
C ILE A 428 -2.24 -0.60 12.17
N LYS A 429 -1.12 0.00 12.60
CA LYS A 429 -0.13 0.59 11.68
C LYS A 429 0.50 -0.49 10.79
N ASP A 430 0.92 -1.61 11.39
CA ASP A 430 1.54 -2.72 10.66
C ASP A 430 0.55 -3.35 9.67
N VAL A 431 -0.71 -3.56 10.05
CA VAL A 431 -1.77 -4.05 9.16
C VAL A 431 -1.98 -3.09 7.99
N THR A 432 -2.00 -1.79 8.27
CA THR A 432 -2.19 -0.74 7.27
C THR A 432 -1.03 -0.70 6.26
N GLU A 433 0.21 -0.73 6.74
CA GLU A 433 1.40 -0.75 5.89
C GLU A 433 1.47 -2.02 5.04
N ASN A 434 1.16 -3.17 5.64
CA ASN A 434 1.10 -4.46 4.96
C ASN A 434 0.06 -4.51 3.84
N LYS A 435 -1.16 -3.99 4.08
CA LYS A 435 -2.19 -3.86 3.03
C LYS A 435 -1.73 -2.96 1.88
N ARG A 436 -1.10 -1.83 2.18
CA ARG A 436 -0.56 -0.91 1.16
C ARG A 436 0.54 -1.57 0.32
N ARG A 437 1.48 -2.25 0.98
CA ARG A 437 2.56 -2.98 0.32
C ARG A 437 2.04 -4.06 -0.63
N MET A 438 0.93 -4.72 -0.28
CA MET A 438 0.27 -5.68 -1.17
C MET A 438 -0.22 -5.02 -2.47
N LEU A 439 -0.87 -3.86 -2.38
CA LEU A 439 -1.35 -3.11 -3.57
C LEU A 439 -0.19 -2.61 -4.44
N GLU A 440 0.89 -2.12 -3.83
CA GLU A 440 2.08 -1.65 -4.54
C GLU A 440 2.79 -2.78 -5.31
N LEU A 441 2.88 -3.97 -4.71
CA LEU A 441 3.41 -5.17 -5.36
C LEU A 441 2.58 -5.56 -6.59
N GLU A 442 1.25 -5.50 -6.49
CA GLU A 442 0.36 -5.78 -7.61
C GLU A 442 0.51 -4.77 -8.74
N GLN A 443 0.52 -3.47 -8.43
CA GLN A 443 0.73 -2.42 -9.42
C GLN A 443 2.11 -2.53 -10.09
N SER A 444 3.15 -2.84 -9.32
CA SER A 444 4.50 -3.05 -9.85
C SER A 444 4.55 -4.23 -10.84
N LEU A 445 3.90 -5.35 -10.49
CA LEU A 445 3.80 -6.51 -11.38
C LEU A 445 3.08 -6.16 -12.68
N LEU A 446 1.93 -5.47 -12.59
CA LEU A 446 1.15 -5.05 -13.76
C LEU A 446 1.94 -4.11 -14.65
N TYR A 447 2.60 -3.10 -14.07
CA TYR A 447 3.42 -2.15 -14.80
C TYR A 447 4.55 -2.86 -15.59
N LYS A 448 5.24 -3.81 -14.97
CA LYS A 448 6.31 -4.57 -15.64
C LYS A 448 5.78 -5.43 -16.79
N LEU A 449 4.63 -6.09 -16.61
CA LEU A 449 3.98 -6.86 -17.68
C LEU A 449 3.56 -5.99 -18.87
N THR A 450 3.16 -4.73 -18.62
CA THR A 450 2.76 -3.80 -19.70
C THR A 450 3.94 -3.07 -20.38
N THR A 451 5.07 -2.92 -19.67
CA THR A 451 6.21 -2.11 -20.14
C THR A 451 7.17 -2.88 -21.04
N ILE A 452 7.26 -4.21 -20.89
CA ILE A 452 8.16 -5.04 -21.69
C ILE A 452 7.63 -5.14 -23.12
N GLN A 453 8.28 -4.44 -24.05
CA GLN A 453 8.10 -4.60 -25.48
C GLN A 453 9.09 -5.67 -25.99
N GLY A 454 8.60 -6.89 -26.21
CA GLY A 454 9.42 -7.99 -26.72
C GLY A 454 9.04 -9.35 -26.12
N SER A 455 9.95 -10.32 -26.24
CA SER A 455 9.78 -11.66 -25.67
C SER A 455 10.05 -11.62 -24.17
N LEU A 456 9.00 -11.87 -23.37
CA LEU A 456 9.04 -11.96 -21.89
C LEU A 456 10.02 -13.01 -21.35
N LEU A 457 10.48 -13.93 -22.21
CA LEU A 457 11.38 -15.02 -21.86
C LEU A 457 12.85 -14.58 -21.80
N ASP A 458 13.18 -13.46 -22.42
CA ASP A 458 14.57 -12.99 -22.54
C ASP A 458 14.95 -12.02 -21.40
N ASP A 459 14.00 -11.65 -20.54
CA ASP A 459 14.21 -10.77 -19.40
C ASP A 459 14.25 -11.55 -18.08
N GLU A 460 15.45 -11.99 -17.67
CA GLU A 460 15.68 -12.70 -16.42
C GLU A 460 15.23 -11.89 -15.18
N THR A 461 15.15 -10.56 -15.29
CA THR A 461 14.76 -9.70 -14.16
C THR A 461 13.29 -9.85 -13.81
N LEU A 462 12.43 -10.17 -14.78
CA LEU A 462 10.99 -10.35 -14.55
C LEU A 462 10.71 -11.60 -13.70
N ILE A 463 11.41 -12.71 -13.97
CA ILE A 463 11.25 -13.98 -13.26
C ILE A 463 11.68 -13.83 -11.80
N GLY A 464 12.82 -13.17 -11.55
CA GLY A 464 13.28 -12.89 -10.18
C GLY A 464 12.29 -12.02 -9.39
N VAL A 465 11.75 -10.97 -10.02
CA VAL A 465 10.78 -10.07 -9.39
C VAL A 465 9.44 -10.76 -9.13
N LEU A 466 8.98 -11.64 -10.04
CA LEU A 466 7.75 -12.42 -9.87
C LEU A 466 7.82 -13.32 -8.63
N ASN A 467 8.94 -14.04 -8.45
CA ASN A 467 9.14 -14.89 -7.28
C ASN A 467 9.20 -14.06 -5.99
N VAL A 468 9.98 -12.97 -5.97
CA VAL A 468 10.07 -12.06 -4.81
C VAL A 468 8.70 -11.46 -4.47
N SER A 469 7.93 -11.03 -5.47
CA SER A 469 6.59 -10.46 -5.28
C SER A 469 5.62 -11.49 -4.68
N LYS A 470 5.65 -12.73 -5.21
CA LYS A 470 4.83 -13.84 -4.71
C LYS A 470 5.15 -14.21 -3.26
N ASP A 471 6.42 -14.34 -2.93
CA ASP A 471 6.86 -14.69 -1.58
C ASP A 471 6.53 -13.57 -0.59
N THR A 472 6.76 -12.31 -0.97
CA THR A 472 6.40 -11.14 -0.14
C THR A 472 4.89 -11.06 0.06
N ALA A 473 4.07 -11.33 -0.96
CA ALA A 473 2.61 -11.33 -0.84
C ALA A 473 2.10 -12.44 0.09
N ALA A 474 2.73 -13.61 0.08
CA ALA A 474 2.42 -14.71 0.99
C ALA A 474 2.75 -14.34 2.45
N GLU A 475 3.94 -13.77 2.70
CA GLU A 475 4.35 -13.31 4.02
C GLU A 475 3.39 -12.25 4.58
N VAL A 476 3.01 -11.27 3.74
CA VAL A 476 2.06 -10.22 4.11
C VAL A 476 0.69 -10.80 4.48
N ARG A 477 0.19 -11.82 3.75
CA ARG A 477 -1.07 -12.49 4.10
C ARG A 477 -1.02 -13.19 5.45
N GLU A 478 0.07 -13.88 5.75
CA GLU A 478 0.25 -14.56 7.03
C GLU A 478 0.26 -13.56 8.19
N LYS A 479 0.99 -12.44 8.04
CA LYS A 479 0.99 -11.35 9.04
C LYS A 479 -0.39 -10.77 9.26
N LEU A 480 -1.17 -10.55 8.19
CA LEU A 480 -2.54 -10.06 8.30
C LEU A 480 -3.48 -11.05 9.03
N ALA A 481 -3.29 -12.35 8.83
CA ALA A 481 -4.07 -13.38 9.54
C ALA A 481 -3.75 -13.39 11.05
N ILE A 482 -2.46 -13.36 11.41
CA ILE A 482 -2.02 -13.30 12.81
C ILE A 482 -2.52 -12.01 13.49
N ALA A 483 -2.50 -10.90 12.76
CA ALA A 483 -2.97 -9.62 13.28
C ALA A 483 -4.47 -9.66 13.60
N LYS A 484 -5.29 -10.28 12.76
CA LYS A 484 -6.73 -10.44 13.00
C LYS A 484 -7.03 -11.23 14.28
N ASP A 485 -6.32 -12.33 14.52
CA ASP A 485 -6.48 -13.12 15.74
C ASP A 485 -6.01 -12.35 16.99
N THR A 486 -4.95 -11.56 16.85
CA THR A 486 -4.42 -10.72 17.92
C THR A 486 -5.40 -9.61 18.28
N GLU A 487 -6.06 -8.99 17.28
CA GLU A 487 -7.11 -7.99 17.47
C GLU A 487 -8.30 -8.55 18.28
N ILE A 488 -8.74 -9.77 17.97
CA ILE A 488 -9.81 -10.45 18.72
C ILE A 488 -9.41 -10.65 20.18
N LYS A 489 -8.18 -11.11 20.44
CA LYS A 489 -7.67 -11.33 21.81
C LYS A 489 -7.57 -10.02 22.58
N ILE A 490 -7.08 -8.95 21.93
CA ILE A 490 -7.00 -7.62 22.53
C ILE A 490 -8.42 -7.14 22.88
N ASN A 491 -9.39 -7.27 21.98
CA ASN A 491 -10.78 -6.87 22.24
C ASN A 491 -11.40 -7.65 23.40
N ALA A 492 -11.18 -8.97 23.49
CA ALA A 492 -11.65 -9.78 24.61
C ALA A 492 -11.01 -9.35 25.95
N ALA A 493 -9.73 -8.95 25.94
CA ALA A 493 -9.04 -8.46 27.14
C ALA A 493 -9.51 -7.06 27.62
N ARG A 494 -10.30 -6.35 26.81
CA ARG A 494 -10.95 -5.06 27.17
C ARG A 494 -12.16 -5.28 28.08
N GLU A 495 -12.84 -6.43 27.98
CA GLU A 495 -14.10 -6.72 28.69
C GLU A 495 -13.89 -7.29 30.11
N GLU A 496 -12.93 -6.76 30.87
CA GLU A 496 -12.70 -7.21 32.25
C GLU A 496 -13.65 -6.50 33.23
N PHE A 497 -14.89 -7.02 33.34
CA PHE A 497 -16.03 -6.38 34.00
C PHE A 497 -15.85 -5.96 35.47
N ARG A 498 -14.95 -6.59 36.24
CA ARG A 498 -14.89 -6.36 37.70
C ARG A 498 -14.27 -5.02 38.09
N ARG A 499 -13.27 -4.56 37.34
CA ARG A 499 -12.56 -3.30 37.63
C ARG A 499 -13.29 -2.08 37.04
N LEU A 500 -14.01 -2.30 35.94
CA LEU A 500 -14.89 -1.33 35.30
C LEU A 500 -15.95 -0.79 36.28
N ASN A 501 -16.57 -1.67 37.10
CA ASN A 501 -17.58 -1.26 38.08
C ASN A 501 -17.04 -0.27 39.13
N TYR A 502 -15.80 -0.44 39.61
CA TYR A 502 -15.20 0.51 40.56
C TYR A 502 -14.95 1.89 39.93
N ILE A 503 -14.53 1.90 38.66
CA ILE A 503 -14.32 3.14 37.90
C ILE A 503 -15.66 3.85 37.68
N ILE A 504 -16.70 3.11 37.29
CA ILE A 504 -18.05 3.64 37.12
C ILE A 504 -18.55 4.26 38.44
N ASP A 505 -18.43 3.54 39.56
CA ASP A 505 -18.88 4.03 40.87
C ASP A 505 -18.13 5.28 41.34
N TYR A 506 -16.83 5.37 41.05
CA TYR A 506 -16.03 6.55 41.37
C TYR A 506 -16.39 7.74 40.47
N LEU A 507 -16.37 7.53 39.14
CA LEU A 507 -16.67 8.57 38.16
C LEU A 507 -18.10 9.12 38.31
N THR A 508 -19.08 8.26 38.57
CA THR A 508 -20.47 8.67 38.78
C THR A 508 -20.58 9.64 39.96
N TYR A 509 -19.87 9.35 41.05
CA TYR A 509 -19.88 10.21 42.24
C TYR A 509 -19.11 11.51 42.02
N GLU A 510 -17.95 11.48 41.37
CA GLU A 510 -17.19 12.69 41.06
C GLU A 510 -17.94 13.60 40.08
N ILE A 511 -18.57 13.05 39.03
CA ILE A 511 -19.41 13.81 38.10
C ILE A 511 -20.61 14.42 38.82
N PHE A 512 -21.25 13.67 39.73
CA PHE A 512 -22.32 14.18 40.57
C PHE A 512 -21.85 15.42 41.37
N LYS A 513 -20.74 15.32 42.12
CA LYS A 513 -20.21 16.45 42.89
C LYS A 513 -19.83 17.64 42.01
N TYR A 514 -19.15 17.37 40.89
CA TYR A 514 -18.70 18.40 39.94
C TYR A 514 -19.88 19.15 39.33
N LYS A 515 -20.97 18.46 38.97
CA LYS A 515 -22.17 19.11 38.40
C LYS A 515 -23.00 19.80 39.45
N SER A 516 -23.26 19.13 40.58
CA SER A 516 -24.05 19.70 41.68
C SER A 516 -23.46 20.99 42.23
N ARG A 517 -22.15 21.22 42.14
CA ARG A 517 -21.55 22.49 42.58
C ARG A 517 -22.00 23.70 41.78
N GLY A 518 -22.36 23.53 40.51
CA GLY A 518 -22.74 24.59 39.58
C GLY A 518 -24.24 24.75 39.37
N LEU A 519 -25.05 24.01 40.13
CA LEU A 519 -26.51 24.06 40.09
C LEU A 519 -27.03 24.75 41.36
N TYR A 520 -28.16 25.45 41.28
CA TYR A 520 -28.85 25.97 42.45
C TYR A 520 -29.43 24.84 43.30
N GLU A 521 -29.65 25.06 44.60
CA GLU A 521 -30.15 24.03 45.54
C GLU A 521 -31.44 23.33 45.06
N VAL A 522 -32.34 24.08 44.43
CA VAL A 522 -33.59 23.54 43.84
C VAL A 522 -33.30 22.55 42.72
N ASP A 523 -32.28 22.81 41.90
CA ASP A 523 -31.92 22.00 40.74
C ASP A 523 -31.03 20.81 41.12
N LYS A 524 -30.20 20.94 42.17
CA LYS A 524 -29.33 19.85 42.66
C LYS A 524 -30.15 18.60 43.00
N TYR A 525 -31.29 18.79 43.67
CA TYR A 525 -32.16 17.69 44.05
C TYR A 525 -32.83 17.02 42.84
N MET A 526 -33.34 17.84 41.92
CA MET A 526 -33.95 17.35 40.67
C MET A 526 -32.93 16.56 39.84
N TYR A 527 -31.71 17.07 39.73
CA TYR A 527 -30.61 16.42 39.02
C TYR A 527 -30.29 15.03 39.58
N VAL A 528 -30.10 14.89 40.91
CA VAL A 528 -29.76 13.59 41.50
C VAL A 528 -30.91 12.59 41.42
N LEU A 529 -32.16 13.04 41.56
CA LEU A 529 -33.32 12.17 41.38
C LEU A 529 -33.43 11.69 39.92
N LEU A 530 -33.27 12.60 38.95
CA LEU A 530 -33.29 12.24 37.54
C LEU A 530 -32.14 11.28 37.19
N MET A 531 -30.95 11.51 37.75
CA MET A 531 -29.80 10.62 37.58
C MET A 531 -30.11 9.21 38.11
N ALA A 532 -30.66 9.08 39.32
CA ALA A 532 -31.04 7.79 39.90
C ALA A 532 -32.06 7.06 39.02
N LEU A 533 -33.12 7.77 38.59
CA LEU A 533 -34.15 7.20 37.73
C LEU A 533 -33.58 6.74 36.39
N LYS A 534 -32.74 7.55 35.74
CA LYS A 534 -32.13 7.20 34.46
C LYS A 534 -31.18 6.00 34.56
N ILE A 535 -30.38 5.92 35.63
CA ILE A 535 -29.49 4.79 35.88
C ILE A 535 -30.30 3.51 36.12
N ASP A 536 -31.35 3.56 36.94
CA ASP A 536 -32.19 2.38 37.21
C ASP A 536 -33.05 1.95 36.01
N MET A 537 -33.46 2.89 35.16
CA MET A 537 -34.08 2.56 33.87
C MET A 537 -33.12 1.80 32.96
N GLN A 538 -31.85 2.24 32.88
CA GLN A 538 -30.84 1.57 32.07
C GLN A 538 -30.47 0.18 32.63
N LYS A 539 -30.55 0.00 33.95
CA LYS A 539 -30.39 -1.30 34.64
C LYS A 539 -31.64 -2.18 34.59
N GLU A 540 -32.72 -1.72 33.96
CA GLU A 540 -34.02 -2.40 33.90
C GLU A 540 -34.67 -2.66 35.27
N HIS A 541 -34.24 -1.98 36.32
CA HIS A 541 -34.90 -2.01 37.63
C HIS A 541 -36.26 -1.28 37.60
N ILE A 542 -36.36 -0.27 36.72
CA ILE A 542 -37.54 0.57 36.50
C ILE A 542 -37.91 0.52 35.03
N THR A 543 -39.18 0.26 34.74
CA THR A 543 -39.69 0.29 33.36
C THR A 543 -40.01 1.71 32.91
N HIS A 544 -40.00 1.96 31.58
CA HIS A 544 -40.40 3.26 31.04
C HIS A 544 -41.84 3.64 31.42
N GLU A 545 -42.74 2.66 31.51
CA GLU A 545 -44.13 2.87 31.93
C GLU A 545 -44.20 3.35 33.39
N GLU A 546 -43.51 2.68 34.31
CA GLU A 546 -43.45 3.10 35.72
C GLU A 546 -42.86 4.51 35.87
N PHE A 547 -41.84 4.85 35.08
CA PHE A 547 -41.28 6.20 35.04
C PHE A 547 -42.30 7.24 34.55
N GLN A 548 -43.04 6.95 33.47
CA GLN A 548 -44.08 7.85 32.97
C GLN A 548 -45.20 8.06 34.00
N VAL A 549 -45.61 7.00 34.70
CA VAL A 549 -46.61 7.07 35.78
C VAL A 549 -46.10 7.93 36.94
N PHE A 550 -44.82 7.83 37.32
CA PHE A 550 -44.23 8.68 38.36
C PHE A 550 -44.28 10.18 38.01
N ILE A 551 -43.94 10.53 36.76
CA ILE A 551 -43.85 11.91 36.29
C ILE A 551 -45.25 12.51 36.04
N LYS A 552 -46.09 11.81 35.27
CA LYS A 552 -47.39 12.33 34.82
C LYS A 552 -48.50 12.09 35.84
N GLY A 553 -48.44 11.01 36.60
CA GLY A 553 -49.55 10.56 37.44
C GLY A 553 -50.85 10.47 36.66
N GLY A 554 -51.98 10.73 37.33
CA GLY A 554 -53.31 10.72 36.72
C GLY A 554 -53.71 11.99 35.97
N ALA A 555 -52.78 12.89 35.66
CA ALA A 555 -53.10 14.21 35.07
C ALA A 555 -53.75 14.11 33.68
N ALA A 556 -53.55 13.01 32.96
CA ALA A 556 -54.13 12.77 31.64
C ALA A 556 -55.51 12.06 31.70
N LEU A 557 -55.98 11.67 32.89
CA LEU A 557 -57.23 10.96 33.07
C LEU A 557 -58.41 11.92 33.33
N ASP A 558 -59.56 11.63 32.73
CA ASP A 558 -60.82 12.29 33.06
C ASP A 558 -61.50 11.57 34.23
N LEU A 559 -61.87 12.34 35.25
CA LEU A 559 -62.55 11.85 36.46
C LEU A 559 -63.89 11.17 36.12
N ASN A 560 -64.60 11.65 35.10
CA ASN A 560 -65.90 11.07 34.71
C ASN A 560 -65.77 9.71 34.02
N ALA A 561 -64.60 9.42 33.46
CA ALA A 561 -64.30 8.13 32.83
C ALA A 561 -63.71 7.11 33.82
N CYS A 562 -63.39 7.54 35.05
CA CYS A 562 -62.80 6.70 36.09
C CYS A 562 -63.85 6.04 37.00
N PRO A 563 -63.51 4.94 37.70
CA PRO A 563 -64.38 4.36 38.73
C PRO A 563 -64.79 5.41 39.78
N PRO A 564 -66.00 5.33 40.34
CA PRO A 564 -66.47 6.30 41.32
C PRO A 564 -65.60 6.26 42.56
N LYS A 565 -65.32 7.44 43.10
CA LYS A 565 -64.49 7.61 44.28
C LYS A 565 -65.11 6.93 45.51
N PRO A 566 -64.37 6.09 46.27
CA PRO A 566 -64.93 5.27 47.33
C PRO A 566 -65.26 6.07 48.60
N ALA A 567 -64.58 7.20 48.83
CA ALA A 567 -64.81 8.02 50.01
C ALA A 567 -64.57 9.52 49.76
N LYS A 568 -65.31 10.38 50.47
CA LYS A 568 -65.23 11.85 50.31
C LYS A 568 -63.91 12.46 50.77
N TRP A 569 -63.17 11.79 51.65
CA TRP A 569 -61.89 12.28 52.18
C TRP A 569 -60.72 12.12 51.19
N ILE A 570 -60.88 11.29 50.17
CA ILE A 570 -59.90 11.17 49.07
C ILE A 570 -60.13 12.34 48.12
N THR A 571 -59.06 13.04 47.74
CA THR A 571 -59.14 14.14 46.76
C THR A 571 -59.26 13.58 45.34
N ASP A 572 -59.82 14.36 44.42
CA ASP A 572 -59.99 13.90 43.04
C ASP A 572 -58.61 13.68 42.37
N THR A 573 -57.63 14.55 42.65
CA THR A 573 -56.24 14.39 42.18
C THR A 573 -55.60 13.09 42.70
N THR A 574 -55.73 12.79 44.00
CA THR A 574 -55.22 11.54 44.58
C THR A 574 -55.90 10.33 43.94
N TRP A 575 -57.21 10.40 43.72
CA TRP A 575 -57.96 9.31 43.10
C TRP A 575 -57.52 9.05 41.65
N LEU A 576 -57.36 10.09 40.84
CA LEU A 576 -56.84 9.95 39.48
C LEU A 576 -55.45 9.34 39.46
N ASN A 577 -54.56 9.73 40.38
CA ASN A 577 -53.23 9.13 40.48
C ASN A 577 -53.29 7.63 40.83
N LEU A 578 -54.20 7.23 41.73
CA LEU A 578 -54.38 5.81 42.09
C LEU A 578 -54.97 4.99 40.95
N VAL A 579 -55.90 5.57 40.19
CA VAL A 579 -56.44 4.93 38.98
C VAL A 579 -55.34 4.75 37.94
N GLU A 580 -54.50 5.76 37.69
CA GLU A 580 -53.36 5.60 36.77
C GLU A 580 -52.40 4.51 37.26
N LEU A 581 -52.16 4.42 38.57
CA LEU A 581 -51.30 3.42 39.17
C LEU A 581 -51.79 1.98 38.88
N THR A 582 -53.10 1.75 38.70
CA THR A 582 -53.65 0.41 38.40
C THR A 582 -53.14 -0.20 37.10
N LYS A 583 -52.65 0.61 36.16
CA LYS A 583 -52.06 0.12 34.90
C LYS A 583 -50.82 -0.74 35.15
N LEU A 584 -50.12 -0.47 36.25
CA LEU A 584 -48.94 -1.22 36.65
C LEU A 584 -49.33 -2.52 37.33
N ARG A 585 -48.72 -3.63 36.90
CA ARG A 585 -48.99 -5.00 37.38
C ARG A 585 -48.99 -5.13 38.92
N HIS A 586 -48.14 -4.38 39.61
CA HIS A 586 -47.98 -4.47 41.06
C HIS A 586 -49.12 -3.78 41.82
N PHE A 587 -49.88 -2.90 41.16
CA PHE A 587 -50.91 -2.07 41.76
C PHE A 587 -52.29 -2.29 41.13
N GLN A 588 -52.45 -3.32 40.29
CA GLN A 588 -53.70 -3.61 39.56
C GLN A 588 -54.95 -3.64 40.45
N TYR A 589 -54.81 -4.07 41.70
CA TYR A 589 -55.92 -4.21 42.66
C TYR A 589 -56.07 -3.04 43.63
N ILE A 590 -55.23 -1.98 43.55
CA ILE A 590 -55.19 -0.90 44.55
C ILE A 590 -56.55 -0.22 44.73
N VAL A 591 -57.24 0.09 43.64
CA VAL A 591 -58.56 0.73 43.66
C VAL A 591 -59.62 -0.14 44.36
N GLN A 592 -59.58 -1.46 44.15
CA GLN A 592 -60.50 -2.41 44.79
C GLN A 592 -60.19 -2.57 46.28
N GLN A 593 -58.91 -2.65 46.64
CA GLN A 593 -58.44 -2.79 48.01
C GLN A 593 -58.77 -1.55 48.86
N VAL A 594 -58.53 -0.35 48.32
CA VAL A 594 -58.88 0.91 48.97
C VAL A 594 -60.38 1.04 49.20
N THR A 595 -61.19 0.57 48.25
CA THR A 595 -62.65 0.55 48.39
C THR A 595 -63.10 -0.44 49.47
N SER A 596 -62.40 -1.57 49.61
CA SER A 596 -62.74 -2.64 50.55
C SER A 596 -62.25 -2.37 51.98
N ASN A 597 -61.14 -1.64 52.14
CA ASN A 597 -60.45 -1.41 53.41
C ASN A 597 -60.23 0.09 53.71
N ASP A 598 -61.26 0.91 53.47
CA ASP A 598 -61.18 2.37 53.55
C ASP A 598 -60.67 2.90 54.91
N LYS A 599 -61.06 2.25 56.01
CA LYS A 599 -60.68 2.64 57.38
C LYS A 599 -59.17 2.57 57.63
N GLN A 600 -58.50 1.50 57.19
CA GLN A 600 -57.06 1.36 57.39
C GLN A 600 -56.27 2.31 56.50
N TRP A 601 -56.70 2.50 55.26
CA TRP A 601 -56.10 3.49 54.36
C TRP A 601 -56.23 4.91 54.89
N LYS A 602 -57.39 5.26 55.45
CA LYS A 602 -57.59 6.55 56.12
C LYS A 602 -56.67 6.71 57.33
N GLN A 603 -56.58 5.69 58.19
CA GLN A 603 -55.70 5.73 59.37
C GLN A 603 -54.22 5.85 58.99
N TRP A 604 -53.80 5.24 57.88
CA TRP A 604 -52.44 5.37 57.35
C TRP A 604 -52.20 6.78 56.77
N PHE A 605 -53.15 7.30 55.98
CA PHE A 605 -53.08 8.62 55.36
C PHE A 605 -53.07 9.76 56.38
N ASP A 606 -53.83 9.65 57.48
CA ASP A 606 -53.94 10.67 58.53
C ASP A 606 -52.68 10.74 59.45
N LYS A 607 -51.63 9.93 59.22
CA LYS A 607 -50.37 10.01 59.98
C LYS A 607 -49.51 11.16 59.50
N ASP A 608 -48.70 11.73 60.40
CA ASP A 608 -47.77 12.82 60.07
C ASP A 608 -46.64 12.41 59.10
N ALA A 609 -46.25 11.13 59.11
CA ALA A 609 -45.24 10.56 58.23
C ALA A 609 -45.69 9.18 57.70
N PRO A 610 -46.65 9.14 56.77
CA PRO A 610 -47.19 7.88 56.22
C PRO A 610 -46.09 7.01 55.61
N GLU A 611 -45.06 7.61 55.02
CA GLU A 611 -43.93 6.95 54.36
C GLU A 611 -42.98 6.19 55.30
N GLU A 612 -43.05 6.44 56.62
CA GLU A 612 -42.31 5.68 57.65
C GLU A 612 -43.14 4.53 58.22
N SER A 613 -44.43 4.49 57.94
CA SER A 613 -45.35 3.53 58.52
C SER A 613 -45.67 2.38 57.55
N SER A 614 -46.07 1.23 58.10
CA SER A 614 -46.41 0.07 57.29
C SER A 614 -47.62 0.35 56.39
N ILE A 615 -47.41 0.26 55.08
CA ILE A 615 -48.44 0.46 54.06
C ILE A 615 -49.48 -0.68 54.16
N PRO A 616 -50.79 -0.38 54.15
CA PRO A 616 -51.86 -1.40 54.21
C PRO A 616 -51.83 -2.41 53.05
N ASP A 617 -52.62 -3.48 53.19
CA ASP A 617 -52.95 -4.45 52.13
C ASP A 617 -51.76 -5.11 51.42
N GLY A 618 -50.64 -5.29 52.12
CA GLY A 618 -49.48 -6.05 51.66
C GLY A 618 -48.44 -5.24 50.87
N TYR A 619 -48.67 -3.95 50.66
CA TYR A 619 -47.74 -3.09 49.91
C TYR A 619 -46.44 -2.74 50.66
N ASN A 620 -46.28 -3.19 51.90
CA ASN A 620 -45.03 -2.99 52.64
C ASN A 620 -43.85 -3.80 52.07
N SER A 621 -44.10 -4.89 51.33
CA SER A 621 -43.06 -5.71 50.69
C SER A 621 -42.51 -5.14 49.38
N LEU A 622 -43.07 -4.01 48.90
CA LEU A 622 -42.57 -3.32 47.71
C LEU A 622 -41.15 -2.80 47.92
N ASP A 623 -40.38 -2.74 46.83
CA ASP A 623 -39.10 -2.04 46.82
C ASP A 623 -39.27 -0.52 47.01
N THR A 624 -38.12 0.15 47.17
CA THR A 624 -38.06 1.57 47.49
C THR A 624 -38.69 2.47 46.40
N PHE A 625 -38.60 2.08 45.12
CA PHE A 625 -39.16 2.87 44.01
C PHE A 625 -40.67 2.67 43.88
N ARG A 626 -41.18 1.45 44.02
CA ARG A 626 -42.61 1.16 44.02
C ARG A 626 -43.30 1.75 45.25
N LYS A 627 -42.61 1.83 46.39
CA LYS A 627 -43.05 2.66 47.53
C LYS A 627 -43.08 4.15 47.20
N LEU A 628 -42.09 4.66 46.45
CA LEU A 628 -42.10 6.05 45.99
C LEU A 628 -43.29 6.37 45.08
N LEU A 629 -43.64 5.47 44.14
CA LEU A 629 -44.85 5.60 43.32
C LEU A 629 -46.12 5.69 44.18
N MET A 630 -46.23 4.82 45.19
CA MET A 630 -47.37 4.81 46.12
C MET A 630 -47.48 6.12 46.90
N ILE A 631 -46.38 6.59 47.49
CA ILE A 631 -46.35 7.88 48.22
C ILE A 631 -46.66 9.04 47.28
N ARG A 632 -46.11 9.06 46.05
CA ARG A 632 -46.38 10.09 45.05
C ARG A 632 -47.86 10.14 44.64
N ALA A 633 -48.54 9.00 44.61
CA ALA A 633 -49.96 8.93 44.29
C ALA A 633 -50.84 9.42 45.43
N TRP A 634 -50.54 9.02 46.68
CA TRP A 634 -51.31 9.34 47.88
C TRP A 634 -51.01 10.71 48.49
N CYS A 635 -49.73 10.98 48.74
CA CYS A 635 -49.21 12.12 49.50
C CYS A 635 -48.14 12.85 48.67
N PRO A 636 -48.53 13.66 47.66
CA PRO A 636 -47.58 14.37 46.82
C PRO A 636 -46.57 15.24 47.60
N ASP A 637 -46.98 15.79 48.75
CA ASP A 637 -46.17 16.58 49.67
C ASP A 637 -45.04 15.78 50.34
N ARG A 638 -45.24 14.48 50.59
CA ARG A 638 -44.23 13.57 51.17
C ARG A 638 -43.31 12.93 50.13
N THR A 639 -43.58 13.13 48.84
CA THR A 639 -42.78 12.57 47.74
C THR A 639 -41.30 12.86 47.92
N LEU A 640 -40.93 14.11 48.25
CA LEU A 640 -39.53 14.52 48.40
C LEU A 640 -38.79 13.73 49.50
N THR A 641 -39.47 13.43 50.60
CA THR A 641 -38.89 12.64 51.71
C THR A 641 -38.67 11.20 51.26
N GLN A 642 -39.65 10.60 50.59
CA GLN A 642 -39.55 9.24 50.09
C GLN A 642 -38.52 9.11 48.96
N SER A 643 -38.40 10.10 48.06
CA SER A 643 -37.43 10.06 46.98
C SER A 643 -35.98 10.19 47.46
N ARG A 644 -35.72 10.84 48.60
CA ARG A 644 -34.40 10.80 49.25
C ARG A 644 -34.00 9.38 49.67
N LYS A 645 -34.93 8.60 50.21
CA LYS A 645 -34.70 7.19 50.54
C LYS A 645 -34.44 6.35 49.29
N TYR A 646 -35.19 6.62 48.22
CA TYR A 646 -34.96 5.97 46.93
C TYR A 646 -33.55 6.26 46.40
N ILE A 647 -33.11 7.52 46.39
CA ILE A 647 -31.74 7.89 45.98
C ILE A 647 -30.69 7.15 46.82
N GLY A 648 -30.86 7.14 48.15
CA GLY A 648 -29.94 6.45 49.06
C GLY A 648 -29.89 4.93 48.85
N SER A 649 -31.02 4.31 48.51
CA SER A 649 -31.12 2.88 48.22
C SER A 649 -30.60 2.49 46.84
N SER A 650 -30.76 3.36 45.84
CA SER A 650 -30.41 3.09 44.43
C SER A 650 -28.94 3.40 44.13
N LEU A 651 -28.49 4.62 44.44
CA LEU A 651 -27.13 5.09 44.15
C LEU A 651 -26.19 4.99 45.36
N GLY A 652 -26.75 4.89 46.57
CA GLY A 652 -26.02 4.87 47.84
C GLY A 652 -26.19 6.15 48.65
N GLN A 653 -26.00 6.05 49.97
CA GLN A 653 -26.32 7.12 50.91
C GLN A 653 -25.57 8.44 50.64
N ARG A 654 -24.35 8.35 50.10
CA ARG A 654 -23.51 9.50 49.72
C ARG A 654 -24.14 10.44 48.68
N PHE A 655 -25.07 9.95 47.86
CA PHE A 655 -25.79 10.76 46.86
C PHE A 655 -26.99 11.49 47.45
N ALA A 656 -27.50 11.03 48.60
CA ALA A 656 -28.62 11.67 49.29
C ALA A 656 -28.16 12.82 50.22
N GLU A 657 -26.86 12.95 50.46
CA GLU A 657 -26.26 13.99 51.29
C GLU A 657 -26.02 15.29 50.49
N PRO A 658 -26.16 16.47 51.11
CA PRO A 658 -25.92 17.73 50.44
C PRO A 658 -24.44 17.89 50.08
N VAL A 659 -24.17 18.33 48.85
CA VAL A 659 -22.80 18.60 48.36
C VAL A 659 -22.32 19.94 48.91
N ILE A 660 -21.30 19.91 49.77
CA ILE A 660 -20.69 21.10 50.33
C ILE A 660 -19.66 21.66 49.34
N LEU A 661 -19.75 22.96 49.05
CA LEU A 661 -18.79 23.66 48.20
C LEU A 661 -17.42 23.73 48.90
N ASN A 662 -16.37 23.26 48.23
CA ASN A 662 -14.99 23.36 48.71
C ASN A 662 -14.13 24.11 47.69
N TYR A 663 -13.73 25.33 48.06
CA TYR A 663 -12.93 26.21 47.21
C TYR A 663 -11.50 25.68 46.97
N GLU A 664 -10.91 24.92 47.90
CA GLU A 664 -9.56 24.36 47.74
C GLU A 664 -9.54 23.24 46.70
N THR A 665 -10.54 22.35 46.74
CA THR A 665 -10.71 21.32 45.71
C THR A 665 -10.89 21.96 44.34
N MET A 666 -11.73 22.99 44.25
CA MET A 666 -11.96 23.70 43.00
C MET A 666 -10.69 24.38 42.46
N LEU A 667 -9.88 24.97 43.34
CA LEU A 667 -8.60 25.55 42.97
C LEU A 667 -7.64 24.48 42.43
N SER A 668 -7.57 23.31 43.08
CA SER A 668 -6.71 22.20 42.64
C SER A 668 -7.07 21.65 41.26
N GLU A 669 -8.35 21.73 40.88
CA GLU A 669 -8.84 21.36 39.54
C GLU A 669 -8.63 22.46 38.49
N SER A 670 -8.46 23.71 38.93
CA SER A 670 -8.38 24.88 38.05
C SER A 670 -7.00 25.02 37.38
N ARG A 671 -7.01 25.52 36.14
CA ARG A 671 -5.83 25.88 35.35
C ARG A 671 -5.82 27.37 35.05
N ALA A 672 -4.69 27.91 34.61
CA ALA A 672 -4.57 29.33 34.28
C ALA A 672 -5.58 29.80 33.21
N LEU A 673 -5.87 28.93 32.23
CA LEU A 673 -6.85 29.18 31.17
C LEU A 673 -8.23 28.57 31.44
N SER A 674 -8.52 28.17 32.67
CA SER A 674 -9.84 27.64 33.08
C SER A 674 -10.43 28.57 34.15
N PRO A 675 -11.13 29.64 33.75
CA PRO A 675 -11.73 30.58 34.69
C PRO A 675 -12.74 29.90 35.62
N MET A 676 -12.99 30.50 36.77
CA MET A 676 -14.00 30.06 37.72
C MET A 676 -15.13 31.08 37.73
N ILE A 677 -16.37 30.65 37.53
CA ILE A 677 -17.55 31.51 37.50
C ILE A 677 -18.55 31.12 38.58
N CYS A 678 -18.91 32.11 39.40
CA CYS A 678 -19.95 32.00 40.40
C CYS A 678 -21.28 32.52 39.83
N PHE A 679 -22.31 31.70 39.86
CA PHE A 679 -23.68 32.17 39.67
C PHE A 679 -24.20 32.72 40.99
N LEU A 680 -24.47 34.02 41.00
CA LEU A 680 -24.91 34.73 42.19
C LEU A 680 -26.33 34.31 42.57
N SER A 681 -26.55 34.25 43.87
CA SER A 681 -27.86 34.06 44.49
C SER A 681 -28.14 35.27 45.36
N THR A 682 -29.41 35.64 45.52
CA THR A 682 -29.80 36.86 46.23
C THR A 682 -29.21 36.89 47.65
N GLY A 683 -28.38 37.90 47.94
CA GLY A 683 -27.77 38.10 49.26
C GLY A 683 -26.53 37.25 49.57
N SER A 684 -25.95 36.56 48.58
CA SER A 684 -24.71 35.79 48.74
C SER A 684 -23.58 36.29 47.84
N ASP A 685 -22.45 36.65 48.43
CA ASP A 685 -21.23 37.09 47.74
C ASP A 685 -20.07 36.11 48.04
N PRO A 686 -19.48 35.45 47.02
CA PRO A 686 -18.34 34.55 47.20
C PRO A 686 -17.00 35.29 47.46
N THR A 687 -16.95 36.62 47.26
CA THR A 687 -15.70 37.41 47.27
C THR A 687 -14.86 37.22 48.54
N PRO A 688 -15.42 37.29 49.77
CA PRO A 688 -14.62 37.14 50.99
C PRO A 688 -13.93 35.77 51.09
N TYR A 689 -14.61 34.71 50.63
CA TYR A 689 -14.07 33.35 50.64
C TYR A 689 -12.91 33.20 49.64
N ILE A 690 -13.03 33.81 48.46
CA ILE A 690 -11.98 33.80 47.43
C ILE A 690 -10.74 34.56 47.91
N GLU A 691 -10.91 35.73 48.53
CA GLU A 691 -9.79 36.50 49.09
C GLU A 691 -9.11 35.78 50.25
N GLN A 692 -9.87 35.12 51.12
CA GLN A 692 -9.32 34.32 52.21
C GLN A 692 -8.53 33.13 51.67
N LEU A 693 -9.04 32.46 50.63
CA LEU A 693 -8.33 31.37 49.96
C LEU A 693 -7.01 31.86 49.34
N ALA A 694 -7.03 33.02 48.66
CA ALA A 694 -5.82 33.60 48.08
C ALA A 694 -4.75 33.87 49.14
N LYS A 695 -5.16 34.43 50.30
CA LYS A 695 -4.27 34.64 51.46
C LYS A 695 -3.72 33.31 52.00
N LYS A 696 -4.53 32.26 52.06
CA LYS A 696 -4.13 30.93 52.52
C LYS A 696 -3.09 30.29 51.60
N VAL A 697 -3.18 30.53 50.29
CA VAL A 697 -2.25 30.04 49.26
C VAL A 697 -1.09 31.02 49.02
N GLU A 698 -0.97 32.07 49.86
CA GLU A 698 0.06 33.11 49.77
C GLU A 698 0.12 33.83 48.41
N ASN A 699 -1.02 33.93 47.70
CA ASN A 699 -1.14 34.62 46.43
C ASN A 699 -1.92 35.94 46.57
N LYS A 700 -1.65 36.91 45.69
CA LYS A 700 -2.36 38.18 45.63
C LYS A 700 -3.69 37.97 44.91
N CYS A 701 -4.77 38.55 45.43
CA CYS A 701 -6.06 38.64 44.75
C CYS A 701 -6.43 40.12 44.60
N ARG A 702 -6.86 40.51 43.40
CA ARG A 702 -7.32 41.87 43.11
C ARG A 702 -8.69 41.79 42.45
N ALA A 703 -9.64 42.52 43.01
CA ALA A 703 -11.02 42.53 42.54
C ALA A 703 -11.37 43.80 41.74
N ILE A 704 -12.28 43.68 40.79
CA ILE A 704 -12.93 44.78 40.08
C ILE A 704 -14.41 44.46 39.92
N SER A 705 -15.28 45.43 40.18
CA SER A 705 -16.72 45.30 39.91
C SER A 705 -17.02 45.84 38.52
N MET A 706 -17.62 45.01 37.67
CA MET A 706 -18.03 45.38 36.32
C MET A 706 -19.24 46.32 36.38
N GLY A 707 -19.27 47.26 35.43
CA GLY A 707 -20.27 48.31 35.31
C GLY A 707 -19.85 49.28 34.21
N GLN A 708 -20.65 50.34 34.00
CA GLN A 708 -20.41 51.28 32.91
C GLN A 708 -19.00 51.91 33.01
N GLY A 709 -18.20 51.74 31.95
CA GLY A 709 -16.84 52.30 31.85
C GLY A 709 -15.72 51.56 32.59
N GLN A 710 -16.01 50.43 33.26
CA GLN A 710 -15.00 49.68 34.02
C GLN A 710 -14.09 48.77 33.17
N GLU A 711 -14.44 48.56 31.90
CA GLU A 711 -13.71 47.65 31.00
C GLU A 711 -12.22 48.02 30.83
N VAL A 712 -11.89 49.32 30.84
CA VAL A 712 -10.49 49.77 30.71
C VAL A 712 -9.63 49.33 31.89
N HIS A 713 -10.21 49.37 33.09
CA HIS A 713 -9.55 48.90 34.30
C HIS A 713 -9.51 47.37 34.35
N ALA A 714 -10.56 46.70 33.87
CA ALA A 714 -10.61 45.24 33.76
C ALA A 714 -9.53 44.71 32.81
N ARG A 715 -9.33 45.34 31.64
CA ARG A 715 -8.24 45.03 30.69
C ARG A 715 -6.87 45.12 31.34
N LYS A 716 -6.59 46.19 32.09
CA LYS A 716 -5.33 46.38 32.81
C LYS A 716 -5.15 45.34 33.92
N LEU A 717 -6.21 45.04 34.66
CA LEU A 717 -6.20 44.04 35.72
C LEU A 717 -5.88 42.65 35.15
N LEU A 718 -6.58 42.25 34.09
CA LEU A 718 -6.41 40.95 33.45
C LEU A 718 -5.01 40.79 32.86
N ALA A 719 -4.53 41.79 32.11
CA ALA A 719 -3.18 41.78 31.55
C ALA A 719 -2.10 41.69 32.64
N GLY A 720 -2.23 42.48 33.71
CA GLY A 720 -1.32 42.43 34.86
C GLY A 720 -1.37 41.08 35.58
N ALA A 721 -2.56 40.51 35.76
CA ALA A 721 -2.74 39.21 36.40
C ALA A 721 -2.10 38.08 35.58
N MET A 722 -2.25 38.13 34.26
CA MET A 722 -1.64 37.17 33.33
C MET A 722 -0.11 37.25 33.32
N SER A 723 0.48 38.46 33.43
CA SER A 723 1.93 38.64 33.43
C SER A 723 2.59 38.39 34.78
N GLU A 724 1.96 38.84 35.88
CA GLU A 724 2.52 38.80 37.24
C GLU A 724 2.09 37.56 38.03
N GLY A 725 1.07 36.82 37.59
CA GLY A 725 0.65 35.56 38.22
C GLY A 725 -0.30 35.65 39.41
N PHE A 726 -0.97 36.78 39.62
CA PHE A 726 -1.94 36.95 40.69
C PHE A 726 -3.38 36.62 40.24
N TRP A 727 -4.31 36.53 41.19
CA TRP A 727 -5.72 36.22 40.90
C TRP A 727 -6.52 37.48 40.59
N ALA A 728 -7.21 37.49 39.45
CA ALA A 728 -8.14 38.54 39.08
C ALA A 728 -9.56 38.11 39.42
N LEU A 729 -10.29 38.92 40.19
CA LEU A 729 -11.70 38.72 40.48
C LEU A 729 -12.54 39.79 39.78
N MET A 730 -13.38 39.39 38.83
CA MET A 730 -14.33 40.27 38.14
C MET A 730 -15.73 40.02 38.70
N GLN A 731 -16.33 41.03 39.30
CA GLN A 731 -17.66 40.93 39.87
C GLN A 731 -18.72 41.46 38.90
N ASN A 732 -19.94 40.92 38.94
CA ASN A 732 -21.09 41.39 38.14
C ASN A 732 -20.88 41.37 36.62
N CYS A 733 -20.26 40.31 36.08
CA CYS A 733 -19.89 40.20 34.67
C CYS A 733 -21.06 40.31 33.67
N HIS A 734 -22.30 40.02 34.09
CA HIS A 734 -23.52 40.26 33.31
C HIS A 734 -23.70 41.74 32.89
N LEU A 735 -23.09 42.69 33.60
CA LEU A 735 -23.12 44.12 33.27
C LEU A 735 -22.10 44.53 32.20
N GLY A 736 -21.28 43.60 31.70
CA GLY A 736 -20.18 43.87 30.75
C GLY A 736 -20.02 42.77 29.70
N LEU A 737 -21.10 42.44 28.99
CA LEU A 737 -21.17 41.32 28.04
C LEU A 737 -20.16 41.45 26.89
N ASP A 738 -20.00 42.64 26.32
CA ASP A 738 -19.04 42.90 25.23
C ASP A 738 -17.60 42.61 25.68
N TYR A 739 -17.27 42.97 26.92
CA TYR A 739 -15.96 42.66 27.47
C TYR A 739 -15.79 41.16 27.75
N MET A 740 -16.85 40.44 28.14
CA MET A 740 -16.78 38.97 28.28
C MET A 740 -16.51 38.27 26.94
N GLN A 741 -17.01 38.82 25.82
CA GLN A 741 -16.65 38.34 24.48
C GLN A 741 -15.17 38.60 24.15
N GLU A 742 -14.63 39.76 24.55
CA GLU A 742 -13.20 40.06 24.40
C GLU A 742 -12.33 39.11 25.23
N VAL A 743 -12.70 38.85 26.49
CA VAL A 743 -12.02 37.89 27.37
C VAL A 743 -12.02 36.50 26.77
N LEU A 744 -13.15 36.05 26.21
CA LEU A 744 -13.23 34.79 25.49
C LEU A 744 -12.24 34.76 24.31
N GLY A 745 -12.19 35.81 23.49
CA GLY A 745 -11.25 35.92 22.38
C GLY A 745 -9.79 35.78 22.83
N GLN A 746 -9.42 36.48 23.89
CA GLN A 746 -8.06 36.44 24.46
C GLN A 746 -7.69 35.04 25.00
N PHE A 747 -8.61 34.36 25.68
CA PHE A 747 -8.36 33.01 26.19
C PHE A 747 -8.21 32.00 25.05
N LEU A 748 -9.01 32.12 23.98
CA LEU A 748 -8.90 31.26 22.80
C LEU A 748 -7.57 31.49 22.04
N GLU A 749 -7.04 32.70 22.00
CA GLU A 749 -5.72 32.99 21.44
C GLU A 749 -4.59 32.35 22.29
N LEU A 750 -4.69 32.46 23.61
CA LEU A 750 -3.74 31.84 24.53
C LEU A 750 -3.76 30.31 24.45
N GLU A 751 -4.94 29.68 24.32
CA GLU A 751 -5.05 28.23 24.08
C GLU A 751 -4.41 27.81 22.76
N ARG A 752 -4.40 28.67 21.73
CA ARG A 752 -3.72 28.44 20.45
C ARG A 752 -2.20 28.62 20.54
N GLY A 753 -1.66 29.01 21.70
CA GLY A 753 -0.23 29.25 21.91
C GLY A 753 0.22 30.65 21.50
N PHE A 754 -0.70 31.58 21.21
CA PHE A 754 -0.36 32.97 20.94
C PHE A 754 -0.25 33.73 22.28
N GLY A 755 0.96 33.72 22.86
CA GLY A 755 1.28 34.40 24.11
C GLY A 755 1.57 33.44 25.25
N ASN A 756 2.04 33.99 26.37
CA ASN A 756 2.35 33.24 27.59
C ASN A 756 1.51 33.76 28.74
N VAL A 757 1.00 32.85 29.56
CA VAL A 757 0.29 33.17 30.80
C VAL A 757 1.07 32.61 31.99
N HIS A 758 1.12 33.36 33.08
CA HIS A 758 1.78 32.88 34.29
C HIS A 758 1.03 31.66 34.87
N PRO A 759 1.72 30.58 35.31
CA PRO A 759 1.06 29.36 35.79
C PRO A 759 0.13 29.56 37.00
N ASP A 760 0.43 30.53 37.87
CA ASP A 760 -0.34 30.84 39.08
C ASP A 760 -1.53 31.78 38.85
N PHE A 761 -1.65 32.36 37.65
CA PHE A 761 -2.78 33.22 37.28
C PHE A 761 -4.09 32.44 37.40
N ARG A 762 -5.11 33.04 38.00
CA ARG A 762 -6.48 32.52 37.99
C ARG A 762 -7.47 33.68 37.78
N LEU A 763 -8.46 33.45 36.92
CA LEU A 763 -9.58 34.36 36.71
C LEU A 763 -10.81 33.85 37.46
N TRP A 764 -11.34 34.67 38.35
CA TRP A 764 -12.59 34.47 39.07
C TRP A 764 -13.63 35.46 38.55
N MET A 765 -14.85 34.99 38.33
CA MET A 765 -15.95 35.79 37.81
C MET A 765 -17.19 35.58 38.68
N THR A 766 -17.97 36.63 38.88
CA THR A 766 -19.33 36.50 39.44
C THR A 766 -20.35 37.07 38.46
N THR A 767 -21.47 36.39 38.29
CA THR A 767 -22.51 36.84 37.36
C THR A 767 -23.90 36.43 37.83
N GLU A 768 -24.89 37.24 37.48
CA GLU A 768 -26.29 36.79 37.43
C GLU A 768 -26.55 36.09 36.10
N VAL A 769 -27.65 35.35 36.02
CA VAL A 769 -28.07 34.65 34.80
C VAL A 769 -28.46 35.68 33.73
N HIS A 770 -27.90 35.55 32.53
CA HIS A 770 -28.18 36.41 31.39
C HIS A 770 -28.17 35.60 30.09
N GLU A 771 -29.16 35.81 29.21
CA GLU A 771 -29.33 35.02 27.97
C GLU A 771 -28.18 35.24 26.98
N ASP A 772 -27.72 36.49 26.84
CA ASP A 772 -26.62 36.85 25.91
C ASP A 772 -25.21 36.58 26.47
N PHE A 773 -25.07 35.93 27.64
CA PHE A 773 -23.75 35.64 28.18
C PHE A 773 -23.02 34.62 27.27
N PRO A 774 -21.72 34.81 26.95
CA PRO A 774 -21.04 33.94 25.98
C PRO A 774 -21.01 32.47 26.43
N ILE A 775 -21.76 31.60 25.73
CA ILE A 775 -21.84 30.15 26.03
C ILE A 775 -20.46 29.50 25.97
N SER A 776 -19.63 29.89 24.99
CA SER A 776 -18.26 29.38 24.86
C SER A 776 -17.40 29.73 26.08
N LEU A 777 -17.57 30.91 26.66
CA LEU A 777 -16.87 31.29 27.88
C LEU A 777 -17.35 30.43 29.04
N LEU A 778 -18.67 30.24 29.18
CA LEU A 778 -19.22 29.34 30.18
C LEU A 778 -18.67 27.93 30.03
N GLN A 779 -18.56 27.38 28.81
CA GLN A 779 -18.01 26.05 28.56
C GLN A 779 -16.57 25.90 29.09
N LEU A 780 -15.72 26.92 28.92
CA LEU A 780 -14.35 26.97 29.44
C LEU A 780 -14.29 27.06 30.98
N CYS A 781 -15.33 27.62 31.60
CA CYS A 781 -15.32 27.89 33.03
C CYS A 781 -15.65 26.68 33.90
N ILE A 782 -15.02 26.64 35.07
CA ILE A 782 -15.52 25.91 36.23
C ILE A 782 -16.69 26.70 36.83
N LYS A 783 -17.89 26.13 36.81
CA LYS A 783 -19.10 26.76 37.36
C LYS A 783 -19.32 26.35 38.81
N PHE A 784 -19.72 27.31 39.64
CA PHE A 784 -20.18 27.04 40.99
C PHE A 784 -21.28 28.02 41.43
N THR A 785 -22.07 27.63 42.42
CA THR A 785 -23.05 28.47 43.11
C THR A 785 -22.63 28.63 44.56
N ASN A 786 -22.75 29.83 45.11
CA ASN A 786 -22.53 30.08 46.53
C ASN A 786 -23.87 30.34 47.23
N GLU A 787 -24.59 29.30 47.63
CA GLU A 787 -25.85 29.42 48.37
C GLU A 787 -25.66 28.99 49.83
N PRO A 788 -26.22 29.72 50.80
CA PRO A 788 -26.26 29.22 52.16
C PRO A 788 -27.08 27.93 52.22
N PRO A 789 -26.61 26.88 52.90
CA PRO A 789 -27.31 25.61 52.92
C PRO A 789 -28.65 25.75 53.68
N SER A 790 -29.73 25.32 53.04
CA SER A 790 -31.08 25.38 53.61
C SER A 790 -31.29 24.32 54.71
N GLY A 791 -31.97 24.68 55.82
CA GLY A 791 -32.41 23.74 56.87
C GLY A 791 -31.39 23.49 57.99
N ARG A 792 -31.42 22.29 58.63
CA ARG A 792 -30.54 21.89 59.76
C ARG A 792 -29.03 22.03 59.46
N SER A 793 -28.65 22.14 58.19
CA SER A 793 -27.29 22.40 57.71
C SER A 793 -26.79 23.81 58.07
N PHE A 794 -27.69 24.78 58.26
CA PHE A 794 -27.35 26.12 58.76
C PHE A 794 -26.66 26.04 60.14
N LEU A 795 -27.10 25.11 61.00
CA LEU A 795 -26.50 24.90 62.32
C LEU A 795 -25.07 24.33 62.27
N LYS A 796 -24.64 23.68 61.18
CA LYS A 796 -23.25 23.21 61.01
C LYS A 796 -22.30 24.25 60.42
N VAL A 797 -22.84 25.32 59.83
CA VAL A 797 -22.05 26.44 59.29
C VAL A 797 -21.92 27.57 60.32
N THR A 798 -22.84 27.61 61.30
CA THR A 798 -22.88 28.64 62.35
C THR A 798 -22.10 28.24 63.62
N TYR A 799 -21.73 26.97 63.77
CA TYR A 799 -20.90 26.41 64.85
C TYR A 799 -19.66 25.76 64.25
#